data_AF-A0A800CJ58-F1
#
_entry.id   AF-A0A800CJ58-F1
#
_cell.length_a   1.000
_cell.length_b   1.000
_cell.length_c   1.000
_cell.angle_alpha   90.00
_cell.angle_beta   90.00
_cell.angle_gamma   90.00
#
_symmetry.space_group_name_H-M   'P 1'
#
loop_
_entity.id
_entity.type
_entity.pdbx_description
1 polymer ?
#
loop_
_entity_poly.entity_id
_entity_poly.type
_entity_poly.pdbx_seq_one_letter_code
_entity_poly.pdbx_strand_id
1 'polypeptide(L)'
;VRQAAGILITNPDMLHAGILPYHTSWRSLFSNLDFVVLDEIHAYRGIFGSHVANVLRRLQRLCAFYGSDPQFICCSATIANPKEHAERLVERPFTLIDESQNGAPRGEKQFILYNPPIVDEELGLRGSSVLAARDAALAFLAEDVQTIVFARARQTVELLLTYLQDELAYMGKGVTAVTGYRGGYLPLERREIEQGLRSGDVRGVVATNALELGIDIGQLDASIITGYPGSIASVWQQAGRAGRRAGLSVSILIASNNPLDQYICNHPRYLFGQSPEHALINPDNLRIMVKHLLCAAYELPFKEGEAYGRYGTVDSLLDVLAEEGVLHQTRQQYHWLGDAPPATAVSLRTSGDDTVLIQAIAAPGDPPRVIGEVDLDTAPVMVYEGAIYMHQARTYLVDALDWDGRMATVRPVEVDYYTRATVGSRIQELLPEEEATDGGLQRAYGDVTVVTKATGYRKIKRYSHETLGYGEIDLPELVLHTSGYWLIFSENLAETLYDAGILARPNEYGPNWTAVRQQVLARDNQRCRTCGAEAKPGQGLHVHHIRPFRDFHYIPGQNENYRQANQLENLVTLCPSCHRQAEAGQRTRSALGGFAYVLRNLAPLYLMCDPGDIEVTAESRSPLTLAPTIVIYERVAAGVGFSQRLFALHDQLLPAALELVADCRCRDGCPACVGPPGEIGPNTKAVTRQLLKVVMRVA
;
A
#
# COMPACT_ATOMS: atom_id res chain seq x y z
N VAL A 1 35.25 -15.07 -1.47
CA VAL A 1 33.85 -15.52 -1.73
C VAL A 1 33.74 -16.29 -3.04
N ARG A 2 33.92 -15.66 -4.21
CA ARG A 2 33.67 -16.25 -5.56
C ARG A 2 34.34 -17.60 -5.87
N GLN A 3 35.49 -17.90 -5.26
CA GLN A 3 36.26 -19.13 -5.52
C GLN A 3 36.19 -20.19 -4.40
N ALA A 4 35.61 -19.87 -3.23
CA ALA A 4 35.76 -20.69 -2.02
C ALA A 4 34.46 -20.90 -1.22
N ALA A 5 33.38 -20.20 -1.55
CA ALA A 5 32.11 -20.34 -0.83
C ALA A 5 31.31 -21.53 -1.39
N GLY A 6 30.95 -22.49 -0.53
CA GLY A 6 30.04 -23.60 -0.88
C GLY A 6 28.55 -23.22 -0.82
N ILE A 7 28.22 -22.08 -0.20
CA ILE A 7 26.86 -21.52 -0.15
C ILE A 7 26.97 -20.02 -0.43
N LEU A 8 26.15 -19.52 -1.35
CA LEU A 8 26.01 -18.09 -1.64
C LEU A 8 24.62 -17.62 -1.23
N ILE A 9 24.56 -16.64 -0.31
CA ILE A 9 23.32 -15.95 0.06
C ILE A 9 23.32 -14.59 -0.63
N THR A 10 22.28 -14.31 -1.39
CA THR A 10 22.12 -13.07 -2.16
C THR A 10 20.64 -12.70 -2.25
N ASN A 11 20.34 -11.48 -2.72
CA ASN A 11 18.98 -11.07 -3.08
C ASN A 11 18.81 -11.02 -4.62
N PRO A 12 17.57 -10.92 -5.14
CA PRO A 12 17.32 -10.83 -6.57
C PRO A 12 17.98 -9.62 -7.24
N ASP A 13 18.06 -8.49 -6.55
CA ASP A 13 18.68 -7.25 -7.05
C ASP A 13 20.18 -7.46 -7.35
N MET A 14 20.92 -8.06 -6.41
CA MET A 14 22.34 -8.39 -6.56
C MET A 14 22.56 -9.54 -7.55
N LEU A 15 21.64 -10.49 -7.64
CA LEU A 15 21.67 -11.50 -8.69
C LEU A 15 21.57 -10.83 -10.08
N HIS A 16 20.60 -9.94 -10.24
CA HIS A 16 20.34 -9.18 -11.47
C HIS A 16 21.49 -8.27 -11.91
N ALA A 17 22.01 -7.45 -10.99
CA ALA A 17 22.97 -6.39 -11.31
C ALA A 17 24.44 -6.79 -11.10
N GLY A 18 24.73 -7.69 -10.16
CA GLY A 18 26.09 -7.96 -9.68
C GLY A 18 26.63 -9.36 -9.94
N ILE A 19 25.77 -10.35 -10.24
CA ILE A 19 26.19 -11.75 -10.44
C ILE A 19 26.00 -12.17 -11.90
N LEU A 20 24.78 -12.10 -12.43
CA LEU A 20 24.48 -12.61 -13.78
C LEU A 20 25.27 -11.88 -14.89
N PRO A 21 25.36 -10.54 -14.93
CA PRO A 21 26.13 -9.83 -15.97
C PRO A 21 27.64 -10.14 -15.92
N TYR A 22 28.13 -10.58 -14.76
CA TYR A 22 29.55 -10.89 -14.53
C TYR A 22 29.79 -12.40 -14.38
N HIS A 23 28.94 -13.23 -14.99
CA HIS A 23 28.93 -14.68 -14.81
C HIS A 23 30.27 -15.37 -15.08
N THR A 24 31.12 -14.82 -15.96
CA THR A 24 32.49 -15.30 -16.20
C THR A 24 33.35 -15.32 -14.93
N SER A 25 33.18 -14.33 -14.06
CA SER A 25 33.84 -14.25 -12.74
C SER A 25 33.26 -15.23 -11.72
N TRP A 26 32.08 -15.79 -12.00
CA TRP A 26 31.35 -16.73 -11.16
C TRP A 26 31.28 -18.13 -11.79
N ARG A 27 32.11 -18.42 -12.80
CA ARG A 27 32.13 -19.71 -13.51
C ARG A 27 32.14 -20.91 -12.56
N SER A 28 32.95 -20.88 -11.50
CA SER A 28 33.04 -21.98 -10.54
C SER A 28 31.71 -22.27 -9.83
N LEU A 29 30.89 -21.25 -9.57
CA LEU A 29 29.57 -21.40 -9.00
C LEU A 29 28.62 -22.01 -10.03
N PHE A 30 28.50 -21.38 -11.21
CA PHE A 30 27.57 -21.83 -12.23
C PHE A 30 27.86 -23.24 -12.77
N SER A 31 29.13 -23.68 -12.81
CA SER A 31 29.48 -25.03 -13.25
C SER A 31 29.19 -26.12 -12.21
N ASN A 32 28.94 -25.77 -10.94
CA ASN A 32 28.73 -26.72 -9.85
C ASN A 32 27.48 -26.37 -9.02
N LEU A 33 26.50 -25.70 -9.61
CA LEU A 33 25.30 -25.27 -8.90
C LEU A 33 24.28 -26.41 -8.85
N ASP A 34 24.18 -27.06 -7.70
CA ASP A 34 23.22 -28.16 -7.48
C ASP A 34 21.84 -27.67 -7.01
N PHE A 35 21.80 -26.59 -6.24
CA PHE A 35 20.58 -26.10 -5.59
C PHE A 35 20.43 -24.58 -5.73
N VAL A 36 19.19 -24.15 -5.97
CA VAL A 36 18.75 -22.75 -5.87
C VAL A 36 17.60 -22.69 -4.87
N VAL A 37 17.81 -22.03 -3.75
CA VAL A 37 16.80 -21.86 -2.71
C VAL A 37 16.18 -20.46 -2.83
N LEU A 38 14.87 -20.41 -3.03
CA LEU A 38 14.08 -19.18 -3.06
C LEU A 38 13.25 -19.10 -1.79
N ASP A 39 13.65 -18.24 -0.87
CA ASP A 39 12.90 -18.01 0.36
C ASP A 39 11.80 -16.96 0.13
N GLU A 40 10.69 -17.10 0.85
CA GLU A 40 9.55 -16.18 0.82
C GLU A 40 9.02 -15.84 -0.59
N ILE A 41 8.82 -16.83 -1.46
CA ILE A 41 8.42 -16.60 -2.86
C ILE A 41 7.13 -15.79 -3.03
N HIS A 42 6.26 -15.77 -2.02
CA HIS A 42 5.05 -14.95 -2.00
C HIS A 42 5.32 -13.43 -1.99
N ALA A 43 6.54 -13.01 -1.61
CA ALA A 43 6.99 -11.63 -1.73
C ALA A 43 7.32 -11.26 -3.19
N TYR A 44 7.68 -12.25 -4.01
CA TYR A 44 7.98 -12.08 -5.44
C TYR A 44 6.69 -12.10 -6.26
N ARG A 45 5.83 -11.09 -6.08
CA ARG A 45 4.55 -10.93 -6.80
C ARG A 45 4.46 -9.56 -7.49
N GLY A 46 3.44 -9.38 -8.31
CA GLY A 46 3.22 -8.15 -9.07
C GLY A 46 4.32 -7.87 -10.08
N ILE A 47 4.58 -6.58 -10.31
CA ILE A 47 5.68 -6.09 -11.15
C ILE A 47 7.02 -6.68 -10.67
N PHE A 48 7.30 -6.64 -9.37
CA PHE A 48 8.55 -7.17 -8.81
C PHE A 48 8.71 -8.68 -9.07
N GLY A 49 7.66 -9.47 -8.85
CA GLY A 49 7.69 -10.90 -9.16
C GLY A 49 7.91 -11.21 -10.64
N SER A 50 7.37 -10.37 -11.52
CA SER A 50 7.55 -10.49 -12.98
C SER A 50 9.01 -10.20 -13.39
N HIS A 51 9.65 -9.21 -12.74
CA HIS A 51 11.09 -8.98 -12.86
C HIS A 51 11.91 -10.17 -12.35
N VAL A 52 11.60 -10.68 -11.15
CA VAL A 52 12.32 -11.83 -10.56
C VAL A 52 12.19 -13.08 -11.45
N ALA A 53 11.02 -13.36 -12.02
CA ALA A 53 10.84 -14.48 -12.96
C ALA A 53 11.81 -14.40 -14.14
N ASN A 54 11.97 -13.21 -14.74
CA ASN A 54 12.91 -13.00 -15.84
C ASN A 54 14.39 -13.06 -15.40
N VAL A 55 14.71 -12.65 -14.17
CA VAL A 55 16.04 -12.88 -13.56
C VAL A 55 16.30 -14.39 -13.43
N LEU A 56 15.29 -15.19 -13.06
CA LEU A 56 15.40 -16.64 -12.97
C LEU A 56 15.49 -17.32 -14.34
N ARG A 57 14.85 -16.79 -15.39
CA ARG A 57 15.05 -17.24 -16.79
C ARG A 57 16.53 -17.08 -17.19
N ARG A 58 17.12 -15.92 -16.91
CA ARG A 58 18.54 -15.63 -17.15
C ARG A 58 19.47 -16.55 -16.36
N LEU A 59 19.17 -16.76 -15.07
CA LEU A 59 19.91 -17.71 -14.23
C LEU A 59 19.90 -19.12 -14.84
N GLN A 60 18.72 -19.64 -15.18
CA GLN A 60 18.59 -20.98 -15.78
C GLN A 60 19.34 -21.10 -17.10
N ARG A 61 19.28 -20.06 -17.95
CA ARG A 61 20.03 -19.99 -19.21
C ARG A 61 21.55 -20.07 -18.99
N LEU A 62 22.07 -19.34 -18.00
CA LEU A 62 23.49 -19.38 -17.65
C LEU A 62 23.91 -20.73 -17.04
N CYS A 63 23.08 -21.32 -16.18
CA CYS A 63 23.32 -22.67 -15.64
C CYS A 63 23.44 -23.68 -16.79
N ALA A 64 22.48 -23.67 -17.73
CA ALA A 64 22.51 -24.54 -18.90
C ALA A 64 23.77 -24.35 -19.76
N PHE A 65 24.21 -23.10 -19.97
CA PHE A 65 25.47 -22.80 -20.68
C PHE A 65 26.71 -23.37 -19.97
N TYR A 66 26.75 -23.29 -18.64
CA TYR A 66 27.85 -23.84 -17.84
C TYR A 66 27.73 -25.33 -17.54
N GLY A 67 26.67 -25.99 -18.01
CA GLY A 67 26.45 -27.43 -17.87
C GLY A 67 25.84 -27.87 -16.54
N SER A 68 25.21 -26.96 -15.79
CA SER A 68 24.47 -27.28 -14.56
C SER A 68 22.96 -27.15 -14.75
N ASP A 69 22.21 -27.94 -13.99
CA ASP A 69 20.76 -27.92 -13.95
C ASP A 69 20.27 -28.01 -12.49
N PRO A 70 20.29 -26.90 -11.74
CA PRO A 70 20.03 -26.93 -10.31
C PRO A 70 18.59 -27.31 -9.97
N GLN A 71 18.42 -28.01 -8.86
CA GLN A 71 17.13 -28.20 -8.22
C GLN A 71 16.69 -26.91 -7.53
N PHE A 72 15.44 -26.50 -7.76
CA PHE A 72 14.84 -25.36 -7.08
C PHE A 72 14.07 -25.81 -5.83
N ILE A 73 14.29 -25.10 -4.73
CA ILE A 73 13.58 -25.31 -3.46
C ILE A 73 12.98 -23.97 -3.06
N CYS A 74 11.66 -23.92 -2.88
CA CYS A 74 10.96 -22.68 -2.58
C CYS A 74 10.28 -22.75 -1.21
N CYS A 75 10.39 -21.67 -0.44
CA CYS A 75 9.63 -21.47 0.78
C CYS A 75 8.59 -20.36 0.56
N SER A 76 7.39 -20.52 1.13
CA SER A 76 6.31 -19.53 1.03
C SER A 76 5.50 -19.51 2.31
N ALA A 77 5.03 -18.34 2.70
CA ALA A 77 3.89 -18.23 3.60
C ALA A 77 2.60 -18.72 2.94
N THR A 78 1.54 -18.84 3.74
CA THR A 78 0.22 -19.29 3.29
C THR A 78 -0.41 -18.28 2.32
N ILE A 79 -0.37 -18.64 1.04
CA ILE A 79 -1.10 -18.00 -0.06
C ILE A 79 -2.03 -19.04 -0.69
N ALA A 80 -3.01 -18.61 -1.49
CA ALA A 80 -3.96 -19.55 -2.11
C ALA A 80 -3.33 -20.42 -3.21
N ASN A 81 -2.31 -19.93 -3.90
CA ASN A 81 -1.75 -20.55 -5.10
C ASN A 81 -0.21 -20.76 -5.03
N PRO A 82 0.34 -21.35 -3.95
CA PRO A 82 1.78 -21.40 -3.73
C PRO A 82 2.51 -22.23 -4.78
N LYS A 83 1.89 -23.34 -5.22
CA LYS A 83 2.43 -24.20 -6.28
C LYS A 83 2.40 -23.47 -7.61
N GLU A 84 1.24 -22.95 -8.02
CA GLU A 84 1.10 -22.26 -9.30
C GLU A 84 2.00 -21.04 -9.38
N HIS A 85 2.18 -20.32 -8.26
CA HIS A 85 3.10 -19.19 -8.16
C HIS A 85 4.55 -19.62 -8.35
N ALA A 86 5.01 -20.66 -7.64
CA ALA A 86 6.36 -21.21 -7.82
C ALA A 86 6.60 -21.68 -9.27
N GLU A 87 5.63 -22.38 -9.86
CA GLU A 87 5.71 -22.89 -11.22
C GLU A 87 5.69 -21.78 -12.27
N ARG A 88 5.02 -20.64 -12.02
CA ARG A 88 5.07 -19.46 -12.90
C ARG A 88 6.36 -18.66 -12.72
N LEU A 89 6.88 -18.58 -11.49
CA LEU A 89 8.09 -17.81 -11.16
C LEU A 89 9.36 -18.48 -11.70
N VAL A 90 9.46 -19.81 -11.53
CA VAL A 90 10.64 -20.61 -11.92
C VAL A 90 10.45 -21.28 -13.28
N GLU A 91 9.21 -21.44 -13.74
CA GLU A 91 8.84 -22.08 -15.01
C GLU A 91 9.08 -23.59 -15.08
N ARG A 92 9.24 -24.23 -13.93
CA ARG A 92 9.43 -25.68 -13.74
C ARG A 92 8.26 -26.30 -12.96
N PRO A 93 8.02 -27.62 -13.03
CA PRO A 93 7.04 -28.28 -12.19
C PRO A 93 7.48 -28.33 -10.72
N PHE A 94 6.53 -28.21 -9.78
CA PHE A 94 6.78 -28.29 -8.34
C PHE A 94 5.89 -29.32 -7.63
N THR A 95 6.44 -29.92 -6.57
CA THR A 95 5.67 -30.69 -5.60
C THR A 95 5.41 -29.80 -4.38
N LEU A 96 4.14 -29.56 -4.08
CA LEU A 96 3.76 -28.80 -2.89
C LEU A 96 3.87 -29.69 -1.66
N ILE A 97 4.55 -29.19 -0.63
CA ILE A 97 4.50 -29.73 0.73
C ILE A 97 3.61 -28.77 1.52
N ASP A 98 2.37 -29.17 1.78
CA ASP A 98 1.38 -28.30 2.41
C ASP A 98 1.23 -28.54 3.92
N GLU A 99 0.28 -27.82 4.51
CA GLU A 99 -0.03 -27.87 5.93
C GLU A 99 -0.47 -29.26 6.42
N SER A 100 -1.08 -30.08 5.56
CA SER A 100 -1.49 -31.44 5.93
C SER A 100 -0.30 -32.37 6.19
N GLN A 101 0.88 -31.99 5.69
CA GLN A 101 2.14 -32.70 5.88
C GLN A 101 3.02 -32.06 6.96
N ASN A 102 2.50 -31.03 7.65
CA ASN A 102 3.25 -30.34 8.68
C ASN A 102 3.33 -31.17 9.97
N GLY A 103 4.51 -31.71 10.25
CA GLY A 103 4.81 -32.45 11.47
C GLY A 103 5.24 -31.59 12.67
N ALA A 104 5.27 -30.26 12.53
CA ALA A 104 5.72 -29.38 13.61
C ALA A 104 4.72 -29.37 14.79
N PRO A 105 5.20 -29.35 16.05
CA PRO A 105 4.33 -29.26 17.20
C PRO A 105 3.53 -27.96 17.20
N ARG A 106 2.23 -28.05 17.46
CA ARG A 106 1.32 -26.89 17.58
C ARG A 106 0.64 -26.91 18.93
N GLY A 107 0.82 -25.83 19.69
CA GLY A 107 0.02 -25.55 20.87
C GLY A 107 -1.34 -24.97 20.52
N GLU A 108 -2.20 -24.84 21.52
CA GLU A 108 -3.46 -24.13 21.37
C GLU A 108 -3.20 -22.65 21.00
N LYS A 109 -3.94 -22.12 20.03
CA LYS A 109 -3.89 -20.71 19.65
C LYS A 109 -5.28 -20.09 19.74
N GLN A 110 -5.41 -19.05 20.55
CA GLN A 110 -6.63 -18.24 20.64
C GLN A 110 -6.50 -17.01 19.75
N PHE A 111 -7.44 -16.84 18.81
CA PHE A 111 -7.49 -15.66 17.94
C PHE A 111 -8.69 -14.79 18.33
N ILE A 112 -8.42 -13.54 18.73
CA ILE A 112 -9.42 -12.60 19.24
C ILE A 112 -9.55 -11.43 18.25
N LEU A 113 -10.79 -11.13 17.86
CA LEU A 113 -11.13 -9.87 17.19
C LEU A 113 -11.61 -8.88 18.24
N TYR A 114 -10.90 -7.77 18.40
CA TYR A 114 -11.25 -6.74 19.36
C TYR A 114 -11.65 -5.46 18.64
N ASN A 115 -12.87 -4.99 18.86
CA ASN A 115 -13.36 -3.72 18.33
C ASN A 115 -13.44 -2.69 19.46
N PRO A 116 -12.63 -1.62 19.46
CA PRO A 116 -12.68 -0.58 20.48
C PRO A 116 -14.11 -0.03 20.68
N PRO A 117 -14.50 0.29 21.93
CA PRO A 117 -15.85 0.75 22.24
C PRO A 117 -16.18 2.07 21.54
N ILE A 118 -17.48 2.35 21.36
CA ILE A 118 -17.96 3.65 20.89
C ILE A 118 -17.78 4.64 22.04
N VAL A 119 -17.17 5.80 21.75
CA VAL A 119 -16.94 6.89 22.72
C VAL A 119 -17.87 8.08 22.47
N ASP A 120 -18.43 8.19 21.27
CA ASP A 120 -19.43 9.20 20.90
C ASP A 120 -20.46 8.55 19.96
N GLU A 121 -21.70 8.36 20.44
CA GLU A 121 -22.76 7.72 19.66
C GLU A 121 -23.33 8.61 18.56
N GLU A 122 -23.38 9.93 18.75
CA GLU A 122 -23.96 10.88 17.78
C GLU A 122 -23.07 11.01 16.55
N LEU A 123 -21.75 11.09 16.76
CA LEU A 123 -20.75 11.17 15.70
C LEU A 123 -20.26 9.78 15.23
N GLY A 124 -20.68 8.71 15.92
CA GLY A 124 -20.24 7.34 15.64
C GLY A 124 -18.75 7.09 15.86
N LEU A 125 -18.11 7.85 16.76
CA LEU A 125 -16.68 7.75 17.01
C LEU A 125 -16.38 6.60 17.97
N ARG A 126 -15.37 5.80 17.64
CA ARG A 126 -14.84 4.73 18.50
C ARG A 126 -13.51 5.13 19.12
N GLY A 127 -13.19 4.46 20.23
CA GLY A 127 -11.93 4.58 20.94
C GLY A 127 -10.71 4.29 20.04
N SER A 128 -9.56 4.84 20.43
CA SER A 128 -8.31 4.70 19.68
C SER A 128 -7.83 3.26 19.63
N SER A 129 -7.65 2.71 18.42
CA SER A 129 -7.04 1.39 18.24
C SER A 129 -5.60 1.32 18.75
N VAL A 130 -4.88 2.45 18.74
CA VAL A 130 -3.53 2.57 19.29
C VAL A 130 -3.54 2.40 20.81
N LEU A 131 -4.46 3.06 21.51
CA LEU A 131 -4.55 2.92 22.97
C LEU A 131 -5.04 1.53 23.36
N ALA A 132 -6.02 0.97 22.65
CA ALA A 132 -6.45 -0.41 22.86
C ALA A 132 -5.30 -1.42 22.64
N ALA A 133 -4.45 -1.20 21.64
CA ALA A 133 -3.27 -2.05 21.40
C ALA A 133 -2.21 -1.93 22.48
N ARG A 134 -1.97 -0.71 22.99
CA ARG A 134 -1.15 -0.49 24.18
C ARG A 134 -1.71 -1.30 25.36
N ASP A 135 -3.00 -1.17 25.66
CA ASP A 135 -3.61 -1.82 26.83
C ASP A 135 -3.54 -3.35 26.74
N ALA A 136 -3.83 -3.90 25.56
CA ALA A 136 -3.71 -5.33 25.30
C ALA A 136 -2.26 -5.82 25.47
N ALA A 137 -1.29 -5.08 24.93
CA ALA A 137 0.13 -5.46 25.02
C ALA A 137 0.64 -5.35 26.45
N LEU A 138 0.24 -4.30 27.17
CA LEU A 138 0.60 -4.09 28.56
C LEU A 138 0.08 -5.22 29.46
N ALA A 139 -1.13 -5.73 29.22
CA ALA A 139 -1.67 -6.86 29.97
C ALA A 139 -0.80 -8.12 29.87
N PHE A 140 -0.18 -8.38 28.72
CA PHE A 140 0.75 -9.49 28.54
C PHE A 140 2.13 -9.19 29.12
N LEU A 141 2.69 -8.01 28.83
CA LEU A 141 4.01 -7.61 29.28
C LEU A 141 4.09 -7.44 30.81
N ALA A 142 2.99 -7.05 31.46
CA ALA A 142 2.86 -7.00 32.92
C ALA A 142 3.05 -8.37 33.59
N GLU A 143 2.66 -9.45 32.91
CA GLU A 143 2.80 -10.85 33.37
C GLU A 143 4.03 -11.54 32.76
N ASP A 144 4.99 -10.77 32.25
CA ASP A 144 6.20 -11.25 31.59
C ASP A 144 5.91 -12.22 30.42
N VAL A 145 4.85 -12.00 29.65
CA VAL A 145 4.56 -12.75 28.42
C VAL A 145 5.23 -12.07 27.23
N GLN A 146 6.01 -12.83 26.43
CA GLN A 146 6.76 -12.25 25.32
C GLN A 146 5.82 -11.87 24.17
N THR A 147 5.79 -10.58 23.81
CA THR A 147 4.71 -10.00 23.01
C THR A 147 5.22 -9.20 21.79
N ILE A 148 4.64 -9.43 20.61
CA ILE A 148 4.82 -8.56 19.45
C ILE A 148 3.58 -7.72 19.17
N VAL A 149 3.77 -6.45 18.83
CA VAL A 149 2.72 -5.54 18.42
C VAL A 149 3.02 -5.05 17.00
N PHE A 150 2.17 -5.42 16.05
CA PHE A 150 2.23 -4.94 14.68
C PHE A 150 1.44 -3.65 14.51
N ALA A 151 2.03 -2.69 13.81
CA ALA A 151 1.36 -1.47 13.39
C ALA A 151 1.74 -1.10 11.95
N ARG A 152 0.79 -0.56 11.19
CA ARG A 152 0.97 -0.31 9.74
C ARG A 152 1.92 0.83 9.40
N ALA A 153 1.92 1.88 10.23
CA ALA A 153 2.71 3.08 9.98
C ALA A 153 3.92 3.16 10.90
N ARG A 154 5.07 3.57 10.35
CA ARG A 154 6.33 3.79 11.11
C ARG A 154 6.10 4.70 12.33
N GLN A 155 5.29 5.75 12.17
CA GLN A 155 4.90 6.64 13.28
C GLN A 155 4.08 5.93 14.37
N THR A 156 3.13 5.07 14.00
CA THR A 156 2.33 4.32 14.98
C THR A 156 3.18 3.36 15.80
N VAL A 157 4.20 2.74 15.18
CA VAL A 157 5.18 1.91 15.89
C VAL A 157 5.89 2.71 16.99
N GLU A 158 6.41 3.89 16.66
CA GLU A 158 7.14 4.72 17.62
C GLU A 158 6.22 5.26 18.73
N LEU A 159 4.97 5.60 18.41
CA LEU A 159 3.97 6.01 19.42
C LEU A 159 3.63 4.88 20.38
N LEU A 160 3.31 3.69 19.86
CA LEU A 160 3.03 2.52 20.69
C LEU A 160 4.22 2.14 21.57
N LEU A 161 5.43 2.16 21.00
CA LEU A 161 6.66 1.89 21.74
C LEU A 161 6.82 2.86 22.91
N THR A 162 6.66 4.15 22.63
CA THR A 162 6.73 5.22 23.64
C THR A 162 5.70 4.96 24.75
N TYR A 163 4.45 4.68 24.40
CA TYR A 163 3.40 4.47 25.39
C TYR A 163 3.65 3.23 26.24
N LEU A 164 4.14 2.14 25.64
CA LEU A 164 4.47 0.93 26.40
C LEU A 164 5.66 1.15 27.34
N GLN A 165 6.67 1.88 26.90
CA GLN A 165 7.84 2.21 27.72
C GLN A 165 7.46 3.11 28.91
N ASP A 166 6.62 4.12 28.71
CA ASP A 166 6.12 5.01 29.77
C ASP A 166 5.35 4.22 30.84
N GLU A 167 4.41 3.35 30.44
CA GLU A 167 3.59 2.56 31.36
C GLU A 167 4.43 1.51 32.12
N LEU A 168 5.36 0.83 31.45
CA LEU A 168 6.25 -0.13 32.11
C LEU A 168 7.21 0.55 33.10
N ALA A 169 7.71 1.74 32.76
CA ALA A 169 8.51 2.54 33.68
C ALA A 169 7.71 2.90 34.93
N TYR A 170 6.44 3.31 34.77
CA TYR A 170 5.54 3.60 35.88
C TYR A 170 5.30 2.38 36.79
N MET A 171 5.22 1.18 36.21
CA MET A 171 5.12 -0.10 36.94
C MET A 171 6.44 -0.57 37.57
N GLY A 172 7.55 0.17 37.41
CA GLY A 172 8.87 -0.21 37.90
C GLY A 172 9.54 -1.34 37.12
N LYS A 173 9.03 -1.68 35.93
CA LYS A 173 9.68 -2.62 35.01
C LYS A 173 10.72 -1.89 34.15
N GLY A 174 11.78 -2.60 33.76
CA GLY A 174 12.86 -2.03 32.96
C GLY A 174 12.39 -1.58 31.58
N VAL A 175 12.66 -0.31 31.23
CA VAL A 175 12.28 0.30 29.94
C VAL A 175 12.87 -0.44 28.73
N THR A 176 14.02 -1.08 28.92
CA THR A 176 14.72 -1.88 27.89
C THR A 176 14.02 -3.21 27.59
N ALA A 177 12.97 -3.58 28.33
CA ALA A 177 12.20 -4.79 28.07
C ALA A 177 11.38 -4.70 26.76
N VAL A 178 11.13 -3.49 26.24
CA VAL A 178 10.35 -3.28 25.00
C VAL A 178 11.10 -2.40 24.02
N THR A 179 11.17 -2.84 22.76
CA THR A 179 11.87 -2.14 21.67
C THR A 179 11.00 -1.95 20.42
N GLY A 180 11.45 -1.13 19.49
CA GLY A 180 10.83 -0.95 18.17
C GLY A 180 11.50 -1.82 17.10
N TYR A 181 10.86 -2.01 15.96
CA TYR A 181 11.49 -2.57 14.76
C TYR A 181 10.87 -2.03 13.46
N ARG A 182 11.67 -1.39 12.61
CA ARG A 182 11.25 -0.90 11.29
C ARG A 182 12.42 -0.84 10.29
N GLY A 183 12.11 -0.84 8.99
CA GLY A 183 13.10 -0.87 7.91
C GLY A 183 14.13 0.29 7.93
N GLY A 184 13.74 1.47 8.43
CA GLY A 184 14.64 2.63 8.53
C GLY A 184 15.50 2.69 9.80
N TYR A 185 15.65 1.58 10.54
CA TYR A 185 16.67 1.44 11.59
C TYR A 185 17.98 0.95 10.99
N LEU A 186 19.09 1.27 11.65
CA LEU A 186 20.41 0.86 11.18
C LEU A 186 20.52 -0.68 11.19
N PRO A 187 21.29 -1.27 10.25
CA PRO A 187 21.45 -2.72 10.18
C PRO A 187 21.95 -3.38 11.48
N LEU A 188 22.83 -2.70 12.22
CA LEU A 188 23.35 -3.20 13.50
C LEU A 188 22.27 -3.20 14.59
N GLU A 189 21.48 -2.12 14.69
CA GLU A 189 20.38 -2.02 15.66
C GLU A 189 19.34 -3.11 15.43
N ARG A 190 18.99 -3.39 14.17
CA ARG A 190 18.06 -4.48 13.82
C ARG A 190 18.58 -5.84 14.29
N ARG A 191 19.87 -6.13 14.08
CA ARG A 191 20.49 -7.39 14.54
C ARG A 191 20.50 -7.52 16.05
N GLU A 192 20.77 -6.44 16.78
CA GLU A 192 20.74 -6.42 18.24
C GLU A 192 19.32 -6.71 18.77
N ILE A 193 18.30 -6.08 18.17
CA ILE A 193 16.89 -6.32 18.49
C ILE A 193 16.49 -7.78 18.22
N GLU A 194 16.85 -8.32 17.05
CA GLU A 194 16.58 -9.70 16.65
C GLU A 194 17.21 -10.70 17.61
N GLN A 195 18.47 -10.46 18.00
CA GLN A 195 19.18 -11.29 18.97
C GLN A 195 18.52 -11.21 20.36
N GLY A 196 18.16 -10.03 20.82
CA GLY A 196 17.51 -9.82 22.11
C GLY A 196 16.12 -10.46 22.20
N LEU A 197 15.37 -10.49 21.09
CA LEU A 197 14.11 -11.23 21.00
C LEU A 197 14.33 -12.74 21.09
N ARG A 198 15.38 -13.25 20.41
CA ARG A 198 15.71 -14.68 20.41
C ARG A 198 16.21 -15.17 21.77
N SER A 199 17.01 -14.37 22.49
CA SER A 199 17.50 -14.70 23.84
C SER A 199 16.42 -14.56 24.91
N GLY A 200 15.38 -13.77 24.65
CA GLY A 200 14.32 -13.45 25.61
C GLY A 200 14.63 -12.25 26.51
N ASP A 201 15.75 -11.55 26.27
CA ASP A 201 16.13 -10.31 26.96
C ASP A 201 15.16 -9.17 26.59
N VAL A 202 14.65 -9.19 25.35
CA VAL A 202 13.58 -8.30 24.89
C VAL A 202 12.24 -9.00 25.07
N ARG A 203 11.43 -8.52 26.01
CA ARG A 203 10.08 -9.05 26.31
C ARG A 203 9.02 -8.57 25.34
N GLY A 204 9.19 -7.40 24.75
CA GLY A 204 8.23 -6.82 23.82
C GLY A 204 8.88 -6.18 22.60
N VAL A 205 8.24 -6.30 21.44
CA VAL A 205 8.63 -5.55 20.25
C VAL A 205 7.42 -4.95 19.56
N VAL A 206 7.53 -3.67 19.18
CA VAL A 206 6.55 -3.00 18.31
C VAL A 206 7.15 -2.89 16.92
N ALA A 207 6.48 -3.44 15.91
CA ALA A 207 7.06 -3.56 14.57
C ALA A 207 6.09 -3.15 13.46
N THR A 208 6.66 -2.72 12.32
CA THR A 208 5.92 -2.71 11.05
C THR A 208 5.84 -4.14 10.49
N ASN A 209 5.36 -4.27 9.24
CA ASN A 209 5.49 -5.50 8.47
C ASN A 209 6.95 -5.96 8.23
N ALA A 210 7.96 -5.22 8.70
CA ALA A 210 9.36 -5.63 8.57
C ALA A 210 9.68 -6.92 9.36
N LEU A 211 8.94 -7.21 10.43
CA LEU A 211 9.00 -8.51 11.15
C LEU A 211 7.94 -9.52 10.67
N GLU A 212 7.20 -9.20 9.61
CA GLU A 212 6.31 -10.14 8.95
C GLU A 212 7.10 -11.19 8.15
N LEU A 213 8.28 -10.80 7.63
CA LEU A 213 9.21 -11.60 6.82
C LEU A 213 10.05 -12.55 7.69
N GLY A 214 10.44 -13.71 7.13
CA GLY A 214 11.09 -14.89 7.74
C GLY A 214 12.32 -14.76 8.66
N ILE A 215 12.57 -13.59 9.23
CA ILE A 215 13.57 -13.36 10.27
C ILE A 215 13.25 -14.24 11.48
N ASP A 216 14.25 -15.01 11.93
CA ASP A 216 14.18 -15.82 13.14
C ASP A 216 14.38 -14.94 14.38
N ILE A 217 13.28 -14.32 14.84
CA ILE A 217 13.22 -13.56 16.10
C ILE A 217 12.92 -14.46 17.32
N GLY A 218 13.07 -15.78 17.18
CA GLY A 218 12.62 -16.73 18.19
C GLY A 218 11.09 -16.93 18.17
N GLN A 219 10.53 -17.31 19.31
CA GLN A 219 9.13 -17.71 19.44
C GLN A 219 8.45 -16.83 20.48
N LEU A 220 7.37 -16.18 20.09
CA LEU A 220 6.59 -15.30 20.96
C LEU A 220 5.33 -16.01 21.45
N ASP A 221 4.78 -15.52 22.55
CA ASP A 221 3.58 -16.10 23.18
C ASP A 221 2.32 -15.31 22.80
N ALA A 222 2.45 -14.00 22.58
CA ALA A 222 1.35 -13.12 22.20
C ALA A 222 1.69 -12.25 20.96
N SER A 223 0.70 -12.06 20.09
CA SER A 223 0.79 -11.14 18.95
C SER A 223 -0.42 -10.20 18.91
N ILE A 224 -0.19 -8.90 18.79
CA ILE A 224 -1.24 -7.88 18.68
C ILE A 224 -1.11 -7.22 17.32
N ILE A 225 -2.20 -7.15 16.57
CA ILE A 225 -2.25 -6.57 15.24
C ILE A 225 -3.11 -5.30 15.32
N THR A 226 -2.48 -4.14 15.17
CA THR A 226 -3.14 -2.82 15.31
C THR A 226 -3.72 -2.38 13.97
N GLY A 227 -4.97 -2.79 13.72
CA GLY A 227 -5.71 -2.59 12.47
C GLY A 227 -5.40 -3.66 11.42
N TYR A 228 -6.32 -3.88 10.48
CA TYR A 228 -6.14 -4.89 9.45
C TYR A 228 -4.94 -4.55 8.53
N PRO A 229 -3.96 -5.47 8.37
CA PRO A 229 -2.71 -5.18 7.66
C PRO A 229 -2.89 -4.95 6.16
N GLY A 230 -4.03 -5.37 5.59
CA GLY A 230 -4.39 -5.13 4.19
C GLY A 230 -4.73 -6.42 3.44
N SER A 231 -4.21 -7.56 3.89
CA SER A 231 -4.47 -8.88 3.31
C SER A 231 -4.69 -9.93 4.39
N ILE A 232 -5.42 -10.99 4.05
CA ILE A 232 -5.67 -12.15 4.91
C ILE A 232 -4.33 -12.87 5.15
N ALA A 233 -3.52 -13.02 4.10
CA ALA A 233 -2.17 -13.58 4.21
C ALA A 233 -1.34 -12.88 5.29
N SER A 234 -1.29 -11.53 5.29
CA SER A 234 -0.51 -10.76 6.27
C SER A 234 -1.05 -10.92 7.69
N VAL A 235 -2.38 -11.04 7.89
CA VAL A 235 -2.94 -11.34 9.22
C VAL A 235 -2.40 -12.66 9.75
N TRP A 236 -2.42 -13.72 8.92
CA TRP A 236 -1.94 -15.04 9.32
C TRP A 236 -0.43 -15.08 9.53
N GLN A 237 0.35 -14.35 8.73
CA GLN A 237 1.80 -14.22 8.92
C GLN A 237 2.14 -13.52 10.23
N GLN A 238 1.49 -12.41 10.53
CA GLN A 238 1.68 -11.65 11.78
C GLN A 238 1.24 -12.47 13.00
N ALA A 239 0.09 -13.15 12.93
CA ALA A 239 -0.39 -14.06 13.97
C ALA A 239 0.50 -15.32 14.11
N GLY A 240 1.17 -15.74 13.04
CA GLY A 240 2.10 -16.87 13.01
C GLY A 240 3.43 -16.61 13.75
N ARG A 241 3.69 -15.37 14.16
CA ARG A 241 4.85 -15.01 14.99
C ARG A 241 4.68 -15.43 16.46
N ALA A 242 3.44 -15.59 16.91
CA ALA A 242 3.12 -16.17 18.21
C ALA A 242 2.78 -17.67 18.07
N GLY A 243 3.14 -18.49 19.06
CA GLY A 243 2.61 -19.86 19.20
C GLY A 243 3.31 -20.97 18.42
N ARG A 244 4.65 -20.90 18.28
CA ARG A 244 5.46 -21.98 17.67
C ARG A 244 5.90 -23.08 18.66
N ARG A 245 5.47 -23.01 19.93
CA ARG A 245 5.65 -24.05 20.97
C ARG A 245 4.36 -24.86 21.14
N ALA A 246 4.44 -25.96 21.90
CA ALA A 246 3.27 -26.74 22.33
C ALA A 246 2.37 -26.01 23.36
N GLY A 247 2.79 -24.84 23.87
CA GLY A 247 2.04 -24.04 24.84
C GLY A 247 0.93 -23.20 24.23
N LEU A 248 0.06 -22.64 25.09
CA LEU A 248 -0.99 -21.71 24.69
C LEU A 248 -0.39 -20.42 24.12
N SER A 249 -0.97 -19.91 23.04
CA SER A 249 -0.62 -18.62 22.43
C SER A 249 -1.85 -17.79 22.08
N VAL A 250 -1.67 -16.48 22.00
CA VAL A 250 -2.77 -15.54 21.74
C VAL A 250 -2.44 -14.59 20.60
N SER A 251 -3.39 -14.39 19.69
CA SER A 251 -3.34 -13.38 18.65
C SER A 251 -4.56 -12.47 18.73
N ILE A 252 -4.35 -11.15 18.84
CA ILE A 252 -5.44 -10.16 18.94
C ILE A 252 -5.38 -9.21 17.75
N LEU A 253 -6.42 -9.18 16.91
CA LEU A 253 -6.61 -8.17 15.88
C LEU A 253 -7.49 -7.05 16.43
N ILE A 254 -6.92 -5.86 16.59
CA ILE A 254 -7.60 -4.68 17.11
C ILE A 254 -8.06 -3.81 15.95
N ALA A 255 -9.37 -3.74 15.73
CA ALA A 255 -9.93 -2.95 14.64
C ALA A 255 -9.72 -1.45 14.85
N SER A 256 -9.35 -0.77 13.78
CA SER A 256 -9.41 0.69 13.68
C SER A 256 -10.79 1.15 13.18
N ASN A 257 -10.98 2.46 13.05
CA ASN A 257 -12.21 3.04 12.53
C ASN A 257 -12.32 2.91 10.99
N ASN A 258 -11.34 2.29 10.33
CA ASN A 258 -11.39 2.05 8.89
C ASN A 258 -12.55 1.10 8.55
N PRO A 259 -13.30 1.36 7.47
CA PRO A 259 -14.48 0.54 7.14
C PRO A 259 -14.19 -0.94 6.90
N LEU A 260 -13.02 -1.29 6.37
CA LEU A 260 -12.59 -2.69 6.23
C LEU A 260 -12.45 -3.39 7.59
N ASP A 261 -11.78 -2.76 8.56
CA ASP A 261 -11.62 -3.30 9.92
C ASP A 261 -12.98 -3.48 10.59
N GLN A 262 -13.86 -2.48 10.47
CA GLN A 262 -15.22 -2.55 11.01
C GLN A 262 -16.04 -3.65 10.34
N TYR A 263 -15.87 -3.86 9.03
CA TYR A 263 -16.50 -4.96 8.32
C TYR A 263 -16.03 -6.32 8.86
N ILE A 264 -14.72 -6.52 9.02
CA ILE A 264 -14.14 -7.76 9.54
C ILE A 264 -14.67 -8.10 10.94
N CYS A 265 -14.71 -7.12 11.85
CA CYS A 265 -15.24 -7.33 13.20
C CYS A 265 -16.73 -7.69 13.20
N ASN A 266 -17.54 -7.11 12.31
CA ASN A 266 -18.97 -7.41 12.21
C ASN A 266 -19.25 -8.70 11.42
N HIS A 267 -18.30 -9.16 10.60
CA HIS A 267 -18.41 -10.33 9.73
C HIS A 267 -17.17 -11.22 9.85
N PRO A 268 -16.90 -11.83 11.02
CA PRO A 268 -15.67 -12.58 11.28
C PRO A 268 -15.43 -13.74 10.30
N ARG A 269 -16.50 -14.32 9.75
CA ARG A 269 -16.42 -15.36 8.70
C ARG A 269 -15.72 -14.90 7.43
N TYR A 270 -15.64 -13.59 7.18
CA TYR A 270 -14.83 -13.06 6.09
C TYR A 270 -13.34 -13.40 6.31
N LEU A 271 -12.80 -13.16 7.50
CA LEU A 271 -11.39 -13.46 7.79
C LEU A 271 -11.13 -14.96 7.91
N PHE A 272 -12.00 -15.69 8.62
CA PHE A 272 -11.78 -17.10 8.95
C PHE A 272 -12.27 -18.09 7.88
N GLY A 273 -13.14 -17.66 6.97
CA GLY A 273 -13.77 -18.53 5.97
C GLY A 273 -13.27 -18.31 4.54
N GLN A 274 -12.48 -17.27 4.29
CA GLN A 274 -11.89 -17.00 2.98
C GLN A 274 -10.48 -17.61 2.91
N SER A 275 -10.10 -18.05 1.71
CA SER A 275 -8.71 -18.40 1.43
C SER A 275 -7.85 -17.11 1.39
N PRO A 276 -6.56 -17.17 1.79
CA PRO A 276 -5.62 -16.08 1.55
C PRO A 276 -5.56 -15.70 0.06
N GLU A 277 -5.04 -14.50 -0.22
CA GLU A 277 -4.95 -13.96 -1.57
C GLU A 277 -4.00 -14.77 -2.47
N HIS A 278 -4.19 -14.64 -3.79
CA HIS A 278 -3.28 -15.19 -4.78
C HIS A 278 -2.05 -14.29 -4.95
N ALA A 279 -0.87 -14.88 -5.08
CA ALA A 279 0.29 -14.19 -5.62
C ALA A 279 0.22 -14.23 -7.16
N LEU A 280 0.13 -13.05 -7.78
CA LEU A 280 -0.04 -12.90 -9.22
C LEU A 280 1.23 -12.30 -9.84
N ILE A 281 1.68 -12.85 -10.97
CA ILE A 281 2.80 -12.33 -11.76
C ILE A 281 2.51 -12.50 -13.26
N ASN A 282 3.11 -11.61 -14.05
CA ASN A 282 3.12 -11.67 -15.50
C ASN A 282 4.57 -11.59 -16.03
N PRO A 283 5.33 -12.71 -16.01
CA PRO A 283 6.70 -12.74 -16.53
C PRO A 283 6.81 -12.29 -17.99
N ASP A 284 5.72 -12.43 -18.75
CA ASP A 284 5.64 -12.11 -20.19
C ASP A 284 5.10 -10.71 -20.46
N ASN A 285 5.00 -9.84 -19.45
CA ASN A 285 4.76 -8.43 -19.68
C ASN A 285 5.87 -7.89 -20.60
N LEU A 286 5.49 -7.45 -21.79
CA LEU A 286 6.42 -7.10 -22.86
C LEU A 286 7.44 -6.02 -22.44
N ARG A 287 6.99 -4.97 -21.72
CA ARG A 287 7.86 -3.87 -21.27
C ARG A 287 8.89 -4.33 -20.24
N ILE A 288 8.52 -5.28 -19.37
CA ILE A 288 9.44 -5.88 -18.39
C ILE A 288 10.37 -6.89 -19.08
N MET A 289 9.82 -7.77 -19.89
CA MET A 289 10.54 -8.87 -20.54
C MET A 289 11.61 -8.34 -21.50
N VAL A 290 11.32 -7.33 -22.32
CA VAL A 290 12.29 -6.74 -23.27
C VAL A 290 13.53 -6.20 -22.54
N LYS A 291 13.35 -5.52 -21.39
CA LYS A 291 14.48 -5.06 -20.57
C LYS A 291 15.37 -6.22 -20.12
N HIS A 292 14.76 -7.36 -19.79
CA HIS A 292 15.50 -8.56 -19.40
C HIS A 292 16.08 -9.36 -20.56
N LEU A 293 15.48 -9.30 -21.75
CA LEU A 293 16.06 -9.85 -22.98
C LEU A 293 17.37 -9.14 -23.32
N LEU A 294 17.42 -7.82 -23.19
CA LEU A 294 18.66 -7.05 -23.36
C LEU A 294 19.73 -7.47 -22.34
N CYS A 295 19.36 -7.62 -21.07
CA CYS A 295 20.28 -8.14 -20.06
C CYS A 295 20.78 -9.55 -20.40
N ALA A 296 19.88 -10.43 -20.87
CA ALA A 296 20.21 -11.78 -21.24
C ALA A 296 21.14 -11.82 -22.47
N ALA A 297 20.92 -10.95 -23.48
CA ALA A 297 21.75 -10.85 -24.68
C ALA A 297 23.17 -10.32 -24.37
N TYR A 298 23.29 -9.43 -23.38
CA TYR A 298 24.59 -8.99 -22.84
C TYR A 298 25.36 -10.16 -22.20
N GLU A 299 24.67 -10.98 -21.40
CA GLU A 299 25.27 -12.12 -20.71
C GLU A 299 25.72 -13.21 -21.69
N LEU A 300 24.82 -13.61 -22.59
CA LEU A 300 25.09 -14.61 -23.61
C LEU A 300 24.36 -14.24 -24.90
N PRO A 301 25.02 -14.30 -26.07
CA PRO A 301 24.34 -14.09 -27.35
C PRO A 301 23.18 -15.08 -27.52
N PHE A 302 22.01 -14.60 -27.95
CA PHE A 302 20.87 -15.46 -28.26
C PHE A 302 21.09 -16.16 -29.58
N LYS A 303 20.83 -17.46 -29.65
CA LYS A 303 20.75 -18.18 -30.93
C LYS A 303 19.37 -18.01 -31.54
N GLU A 304 19.31 -18.01 -32.86
CA GLU A 304 18.05 -18.11 -33.60
C GLU A 304 17.28 -19.37 -33.16
N GLY A 305 15.98 -19.23 -32.89
CA GLY A 305 15.10 -20.27 -32.36
C GLY A 305 15.33 -20.64 -30.89
N GLU A 306 16.20 -19.93 -30.16
CA GLU A 306 16.38 -20.14 -28.72
C GLU A 306 15.13 -19.69 -27.96
N ALA A 307 14.59 -20.56 -27.11
CA ALA A 307 13.45 -20.24 -26.27
C ALA A 307 13.87 -19.39 -25.05
N TYR A 308 13.03 -18.45 -24.66
CA TYR A 308 13.19 -17.67 -23.44
C TYR A 308 12.11 -18.03 -22.42
N GLY A 309 12.41 -19.02 -21.57
CA GLY A 309 11.44 -19.50 -20.60
C GLY A 309 10.23 -20.18 -21.24
N ARG A 310 9.02 -19.99 -20.68
CA ARG A 310 7.76 -20.48 -21.28
C ARG A 310 7.19 -19.57 -22.36
N TYR A 311 7.73 -18.37 -22.55
CA TYR A 311 7.31 -17.47 -23.65
C TYR A 311 7.49 -18.15 -25.02
N GLY A 312 8.53 -18.99 -25.14
CA GLY A 312 8.91 -19.63 -26.39
C GLY A 312 9.99 -18.85 -27.10
N THR A 313 10.00 -18.90 -28.43
CA THR A 313 11.00 -18.24 -29.27
C THR A 313 10.81 -16.72 -29.26
N VAL A 314 11.91 -15.98 -29.23
CA VAL A 314 11.92 -14.50 -29.12
C VAL A 314 12.49 -13.80 -30.36
N ASP A 315 12.65 -14.52 -31.46
CA ASP A 315 13.30 -14.04 -32.69
C ASP A 315 12.70 -12.72 -33.19
N SER A 316 11.37 -12.59 -33.24
CA SER A 316 10.70 -11.36 -33.67
C SER A 316 11.03 -10.15 -32.78
N LEU A 317 11.19 -10.35 -31.48
CA LEU A 317 11.59 -9.27 -30.57
C LEU A 317 13.07 -8.94 -30.74
N LEU A 318 13.92 -9.95 -30.92
CA LEU A 318 15.35 -9.77 -31.15
C LEU A 318 15.63 -9.08 -32.50
N ASP A 319 14.84 -9.37 -33.53
CA ASP A 319 14.89 -8.71 -34.84
C ASP A 319 14.57 -7.23 -34.71
N VAL A 320 13.48 -6.86 -34.02
CA VAL A 320 13.14 -5.45 -33.77
C VAL A 320 14.26 -4.75 -33.00
N LEU A 321 14.83 -5.37 -31.96
CA LEU A 321 15.94 -4.80 -31.20
C LEU A 321 17.24 -4.69 -32.03
N ALA A 322 17.42 -5.55 -33.03
CA ALA A 322 18.54 -5.46 -33.96
C ALA A 322 18.33 -4.34 -35.00
N GLU A 323 17.10 -4.17 -35.49
CA GLU A 323 16.72 -3.05 -36.36
C GLU A 323 16.86 -1.69 -35.67
N GLU A 324 16.55 -1.61 -34.38
CA GLU A 324 16.79 -0.43 -33.54
C GLU A 324 18.28 -0.18 -33.23
N GLY A 325 19.18 -1.07 -33.66
CA GLY A 325 20.62 -0.93 -33.46
C GLY A 325 21.09 -1.22 -32.02
N VAL A 326 20.23 -1.82 -31.19
CA VAL A 326 20.55 -2.22 -29.82
C VAL A 326 21.29 -3.56 -29.81
N LEU A 327 20.87 -4.47 -30.70
CA LEU A 327 21.52 -5.76 -30.94
C LEU A 327 22.14 -5.80 -32.34
N HIS A 328 23.10 -6.71 -32.53
CA HIS A 328 23.65 -7.04 -33.83
C HIS A 328 23.47 -8.52 -34.12
N GLN A 329 22.77 -8.83 -35.21
CA GLN A 329 22.61 -10.19 -35.68
C GLN A 329 23.82 -10.59 -36.54
N THR A 330 24.54 -11.64 -36.14
CA THR A 330 25.62 -12.23 -36.93
C THR A 330 25.67 -13.74 -36.70
N ARG A 331 25.88 -14.52 -37.77
CA ARG A 331 25.99 -15.99 -37.70
C ARG A 331 24.83 -16.66 -36.93
N GLN A 332 23.60 -16.21 -37.17
CA GLN A 332 22.38 -16.70 -36.48
C GLN A 332 22.42 -16.51 -34.96
N GLN A 333 23.14 -15.48 -34.50
CA GLN A 333 23.19 -15.07 -33.11
C GLN A 333 22.95 -13.57 -32.98
N TYR A 334 22.28 -13.17 -31.90
CA TYR A 334 22.02 -11.78 -31.55
C TYR A 334 22.96 -11.38 -30.41
N HIS A 335 23.80 -10.39 -30.70
CA HIS A 335 24.82 -9.88 -29.78
C HIS A 335 24.44 -8.48 -29.30
N TRP A 336 24.66 -8.21 -28.01
CA TRP A 336 24.56 -6.86 -27.48
C TRP A 336 25.69 -5.97 -28.00
N LEU A 337 25.38 -4.73 -28.41
CA LEU A 337 26.33 -3.78 -28.98
C LEU A 337 26.88 -2.73 -28.00
N GLY A 338 26.24 -2.55 -26.85
CA GLY A 338 26.65 -1.52 -25.88
C GLY A 338 27.85 -1.93 -25.02
N ASP A 339 28.58 -0.93 -24.51
CA ASP A 339 29.76 -1.18 -23.67
C ASP A 339 29.43 -1.48 -22.20
N ALA A 340 28.23 -1.08 -21.73
CA ALA A 340 27.80 -1.22 -20.35
C ALA A 340 26.72 -2.31 -20.19
N PRO A 341 26.67 -3.01 -19.04
CA PRO A 341 25.61 -3.95 -18.74
C PRO A 341 24.23 -3.25 -18.68
N PRO A 342 23.22 -3.69 -19.44
CA PRO A 342 21.86 -3.13 -19.37
C PRO A 342 21.24 -3.22 -17.96
N ALA A 343 21.69 -4.19 -17.16
CA ALA A 343 21.19 -4.45 -15.82
C ALA A 343 21.31 -3.24 -14.86
N THR A 344 22.22 -2.29 -15.11
CA THR A 344 22.33 -1.10 -14.26
C THR A 344 21.21 -0.09 -14.48
N ALA A 345 20.50 -0.16 -15.62
CA ALA A 345 19.37 0.71 -15.95
C ALA A 345 18.01 0.07 -15.61
N VAL A 346 18.00 -1.16 -15.11
CA VAL A 346 16.77 -1.92 -14.81
C VAL A 346 16.65 -2.09 -13.30
N SER A 347 15.85 -1.25 -12.66
CA SER A 347 15.43 -1.53 -11.28
C SER A 347 14.38 -2.64 -11.28
N LEU A 348 14.49 -3.57 -10.34
CA LEU A 348 13.46 -4.60 -10.12
C LEU A 348 12.30 -4.05 -9.27
N ARG A 349 12.49 -2.90 -8.61
CA ARG A 349 11.54 -2.32 -7.65
C ARG A 349 10.78 -1.16 -8.27
N THR A 350 9.54 -1.02 -7.84
CA THR A 350 8.63 0.05 -8.27
C THR A 350 9.01 1.42 -7.67
N SER A 351 9.55 1.42 -6.45
CA SER A 351 10.06 2.61 -5.77
C SER A 351 11.53 2.84 -6.12
N GLY A 352 11.93 4.10 -6.30
CA GLY A 352 13.32 4.47 -6.59
C GLY A 352 14.28 4.16 -5.43
N ASP A 353 15.58 4.10 -5.73
CA ASP A 353 16.64 3.78 -4.75
C ASP A 353 17.12 5.00 -3.95
N ASP A 354 16.57 6.20 -4.22
CA ASP A 354 16.94 7.43 -3.55
C ASP A 354 16.42 7.45 -2.10
N THR A 355 17.34 7.68 -1.16
CA THR A 355 17.06 7.81 0.27
C THR A 355 17.58 9.14 0.80
N VAL A 356 16.96 9.62 1.88
CA VAL A 356 17.39 10.77 2.68
C VAL A 356 18.01 10.26 3.98
N LEU A 357 19.27 10.63 4.21
CA LEU A 357 19.98 10.30 5.46
C LEU A 357 19.55 11.23 6.59
N ILE A 358 19.39 10.68 7.79
CA ILE A 358 19.00 11.44 8.99
C ILE A 358 20.21 11.57 9.91
N GLN A 359 20.64 12.80 10.12
CA GLN A 359 21.85 13.14 10.84
C GLN A 359 21.53 13.91 12.12
N ALA A 360 21.86 13.31 13.27
CA ALA A 360 21.66 13.91 14.58
C ALA A 360 22.88 14.73 15.03
N ILE A 361 22.63 15.94 15.52
CA ILE A 361 23.60 16.80 16.20
C ILE A 361 23.09 17.03 17.64
N ALA A 362 23.84 16.55 18.63
CA ALA A 362 23.39 16.59 20.03
C ALA A 362 23.49 18.00 20.63
N ALA A 363 24.63 18.67 20.45
CA ALA A 363 24.83 20.08 20.77
C ALA A 363 25.55 20.83 19.63
N PRO A 364 25.39 22.16 19.53
CA PRO A 364 26.14 22.95 18.54
C PRO A 364 27.65 22.71 18.63
N GLY A 365 28.26 22.22 17.56
CA GLY A 365 29.68 21.90 17.48
C GLY A 365 30.05 20.42 17.66
N ASP A 366 29.10 19.57 18.06
CA ASP A 366 29.33 18.12 18.11
C ASP A 366 29.47 17.50 16.72
N PRO A 367 30.25 16.41 16.58
CA PRO A 367 30.34 15.69 15.32
C PRO A 367 28.97 15.06 14.99
N PRO A 368 28.51 15.21 13.74
CA PRO A 368 27.17 14.79 13.38
C PRO A 368 27.12 13.27 13.18
N ARG A 369 26.07 12.61 13.69
CA ARG A 369 25.92 11.15 13.68
C ARG A 369 24.72 10.73 12.85
N VAL A 370 24.90 9.79 11.93
CA VAL A 370 23.77 9.18 11.20
C VAL A 370 22.98 8.28 12.17
N ILE A 371 21.67 8.53 12.25
CA ILE A 371 20.74 7.77 13.11
C ILE A 371 19.72 6.95 12.31
N GLY A 372 19.64 7.14 10.99
CA GLY A 372 18.75 6.36 10.14
C GLY A 372 18.61 6.95 8.75
N GLU A 373 17.72 6.36 7.97
CA GLU A 373 17.43 6.76 6.60
C GLU A 373 15.94 6.59 6.30
N VAL A 374 15.45 7.34 5.31
CA VAL A 374 14.07 7.26 4.83
C VAL A 374 14.04 7.38 3.31
N ASP A 375 13.12 6.67 2.68
CA ASP A 375 12.90 6.73 1.23
C ASP A 375 12.51 8.17 0.81
N LEU A 376 12.99 8.64 -0.34
CA LEU A 376 12.77 10.02 -0.79
C LEU A 376 11.28 10.37 -0.92
N ASP A 377 10.46 9.44 -1.40
CA ASP A 377 9.00 9.59 -1.50
C ASP A 377 8.30 9.80 -0.15
N THR A 378 8.94 9.34 0.92
CA THR A 378 8.44 9.37 2.29
C THR A 378 9.05 10.53 3.09
N ALA A 379 10.11 11.17 2.59
CA ALA A 379 10.74 12.31 3.26
C ALA A 379 9.77 13.47 3.53
N PRO A 380 8.89 13.88 2.58
CA PRO A 380 7.93 14.97 2.81
C PRO A 380 6.89 14.71 3.92
N VAL A 381 6.77 13.47 4.38
CA VAL A 381 5.81 13.10 5.46
C VAL A 381 6.45 12.80 6.80
N MET A 382 7.77 12.58 6.84
CA MET A 382 8.46 12.14 8.07
C MET A 382 9.57 13.07 8.53
N VAL A 383 10.27 13.74 7.62
CA VAL A 383 11.49 14.51 7.95
C VAL A 383 11.50 15.91 7.33
N TYR A 384 10.33 16.53 7.18
CA TYR A 384 10.21 17.94 6.82
C TYR A 384 10.64 18.85 7.98
N GLU A 385 11.00 20.10 7.70
CA GLU A 385 11.40 21.07 8.72
C GLU A 385 10.32 21.28 9.79
N GLY A 386 10.71 21.20 11.06
CA GLY A 386 9.79 21.25 12.20
C GLY A 386 9.04 19.94 12.49
N ALA A 387 9.31 18.86 11.75
CA ALA A 387 8.83 17.53 12.12
C ALA A 387 9.45 17.04 13.43
N ILE A 388 8.68 16.28 14.20
CA ILE A 388 9.19 15.44 15.27
C ILE A 388 9.45 14.05 14.69
N TYR A 389 10.71 13.78 14.42
CA TYR A 389 11.19 12.46 14.02
C TYR A 389 11.37 11.58 15.27
N MET A 390 10.80 10.38 15.25
CA MET A 390 10.90 9.43 16.36
C MET A 390 11.77 8.25 15.95
N HIS A 391 12.74 7.91 16.79
CA HIS A 391 13.64 6.80 16.56
C HIS A 391 13.89 6.04 17.88
N GLN A 392 13.32 4.84 17.97
CA GLN A 392 13.33 4.01 19.19
C GLN A 392 12.82 4.78 20.41
N ALA A 393 11.62 5.37 20.28
CA ALA A 393 10.97 6.23 21.28
C ALA A 393 11.73 7.53 21.66
N ARG A 394 12.93 7.77 21.11
CA ARG A 394 13.61 9.06 21.24
C ARG A 394 13.05 10.03 20.22
N THR A 395 12.80 11.26 20.66
CA THR A 395 12.27 12.34 19.85
C THR A 395 13.37 13.29 19.39
N TYR A 396 13.33 13.62 18.10
CA TYR A 396 14.23 14.57 17.47
C TYR A 396 13.39 15.63 16.73
N LEU A 397 13.74 16.90 16.87
CA LEU A 397 13.22 17.94 16.01
C LEU A 397 14.06 17.98 14.73
N VAL A 398 13.41 17.99 13.58
CA VAL A 398 14.07 18.26 12.30
C VAL A 398 14.28 19.75 12.17
N ASP A 399 15.55 20.17 12.20
CA ASP A 399 15.92 21.58 12.07
C ASP A 399 15.98 22.00 10.60
N ALA A 400 16.46 21.12 9.72
CA ALA A 400 16.58 21.39 8.28
C ALA A 400 16.45 20.10 7.46
N LEU A 401 15.87 20.21 6.25
CA LEU A 401 15.88 19.16 5.23
C LEU A 401 16.53 19.69 3.95
N ASP A 402 17.76 19.24 3.68
CA ASP A 402 18.41 19.45 2.39
C ASP A 402 17.86 18.43 1.39
N TRP A 403 16.90 18.88 0.58
CA TRP A 403 16.22 18.05 -0.41
C TRP A 403 17.18 17.55 -1.49
N ASP A 404 18.05 18.43 -1.99
CA ASP A 404 18.97 18.12 -3.09
C ASP A 404 20.17 17.31 -2.59
N GLY A 405 20.71 17.66 -1.42
CA GLY A 405 21.78 16.92 -0.76
C GLY A 405 21.35 15.61 -0.09
N ARG A 406 20.05 15.29 -0.10
CA ARG A 406 19.46 14.07 0.46
C ARG A 406 19.77 13.88 1.96
N MET A 407 19.66 14.95 2.74
CA MET A 407 20.06 14.94 4.15
C MET A 407 19.11 15.74 5.05
N ALA A 408 18.61 15.10 6.11
CA ALA A 408 17.84 15.74 7.17
C ALA A 408 18.70 15.93 8.41
N THR A 409 18.87 17.16 8.87
CA THR A 409 19.56 17.47 10.13
C THR A 409 18.57 17.56 11.27
N VAL A 410 18.83 16.82 12.34
CA VAL A 410 17.94 16.72 13.49
C VAL A 410 18.69 16.94 14.80
N ARG A 411 17.98 17.39 15.83
CA ARG A 411 18.51 17.52 17.19
C ARG A 411 17.58 16.85 18.20
N PRO A 412 18.12 16.25 19.28
CA PRO A 412 17.30 15.66 20.31
C PRO A 412 16.41 16.73 20.97
N VAL A 413 15.19 16.36 21.31
CA VAL A 413 14.24 17.23 22.02
C VAL A 413 13.33 16.39 22.91
N GLU A 414 12.94 16.91 24.07
CA GLU A 414 11.90 16.31 24.90
C GLU A 414 10.58 17.06 24.69
N VAL A 415 9.60 16.38 24.10
CA VAL A 415 8.26 16.94 23.82
C VAL A 415 7.18 15.93 24.14
N ASP A 416 5.98 16.41 24.48
CA ASP A 416 4.80 15.60 24.73
C ASP A 416 3.89 15.44 23.51
N TYR A 417 4.38 15.79 22.32
CA TYR A 417 3.62 15.75 21.06
C TYR A 417 4.43 15.11 19.93
N TYR A 418 3.73 14.68 18.89
CA TYR A 418 4.31 14.24 17.63
C TYR A 418 3.72 15.04 16.46
N THR A 419 4.36 14.97 15.30
CA THR A 419 3.88 15.70 14.12
C THR A 419 3.31 14.78 13.06
N ARG A 420 2.22 15.17 12.41
CA ARG A 420 1.63 14.42 11.30
C ARG A 420 1.44 15.32 10.08
N ALA A 421 2.11 14.98 8.99
CA ALA A 421 1.97 15.66 7.71
C ALA A 421 0.55 15.51 7.12
N THR A 422 0.17 16.50 6.32
CA THR A 422 -1.01 16.52 5.47
C THR A 422 -0.52 16.43 4.03
N VAL A 423 -0.86 15.33 3.37
CA VAL A 423 -0.52 15.09 1.97
C VAL A 423 -1.80 14.94 1.16
N GLY A 424 -1.78 15.50 -0.04
CA GLY A 424 -2.79 15.27 -1.06
C GLY A 424 -2.12 14.86 -2.36
N SER A 425 -2.72 13.89 -3.04
CA SER A 425 -2.38 13.53 -4.41
C SER A 425 -3.52 13.96 -5.31
N ARG A 426 -3.21 14.49 -6.48
CA ARG A 426 -4.18 14.87 -7.51
C ARG A 426 -3.65 14.46 -8.87
N ILE A 427 -4.57 14.09 -9.76
CA ILE A 427 -4.24 13.96 -11.18
C ILE A 427 -4.16 15.38 -11.73
N GLN A 428 -3.01 15.75 -12.27
CA GLN A 428 -2.76 17.05 -12.87
C GLN A 428 -3.13 17.05 -14.36
N GLU A 429 -2.90 15.92 -15.04
CA GLU A 429 -3.04 15.84 -16.49
C GLU A 429 -3.46 14.43 -16.92
N LEU A 430 -4.29 14.37 -17.97
CA LEU A 430 -4.70 13.17 -18.70
C LEU A 430 -4.49 13.46 -20.19
N LEU A 431 -3.56 12.75 -20.84
CA LEU A 431 -3.25 12.89 -22.25
C LEU A 431 -3.59 11.57 -22.97
N PRO A 432 -4.73 11.48 -23.69
CA PRO A 432 -5.11 10.26 -24.39
C PRO A 432 -4.13 9.96 -25.52
N GLU A 433 -3.64 8.71 -25.57
CA GLU A 433 -3.01 8.12 -26.75
C GLU A 433 -4.07 7.49 -27.66
N GLU A 434 -5.05 6.82 -27.05
CA GLU A 434 -6.17 6.20 -27.75
C GLU A 434 -7.45 6.42 -26.95
N GLU A 435 -8.56 6.67 -27.65
CA GLU A 435 -9.87 6.87 -27.04
C GLU A 435 -10.98 6.28 -27.91
N ALA A 436 -12.04 5.83 -27.24
CA ALA A 436 -13.27 5.37 -27.87
C ALA A 436 -14.47 5.89 -27.06
N THR A 437 -15.57 6.20 -27.73
CA THR A 437 -16.79 6.68 -27.07
C THR A 437 -17.99 5.90 -27.56
N ASP A 438 -18.66 5.24 -26.62
CA ASP A 438 -19.82 4.40 -26.91
C ASP A 438 -20.96 4.78 -25.96
N GLY A 439 -22.10 5.18 -26.56
CA GLY A 439 -23.33 5.57 -25.87
C GLY A 439 -23.16 6.54 -24.69
N GLY A 440 -22.21 7.47 -24.80
CA GLY A 440 -21.95 8.51 -23.82
C GLY A 440 -20.96 8.13 -22.72
N LEU A 441 -20.35 6.95 -22.79
CA LEU A 441 -19.19 6.56 -22.00
C LEU A 441 -17.94 6.65 -22.88
N GLN A 442 -17.03 7.56 -22.54
CA GLN A 442 -15.71 7.63 -23.20
C GLN A 442 -14.73 6.80 -22.38
N ARG A 443 -14.03 5.89 -23.04
CA ARG A 443 -12.88 5.17 -22.51
C ARG A 443 -11.62 5.68 -23.21
N ALA A 444 -10.53 5.82 -22.47
CA ALA A 444 -9.25 6.19 -23.03
C ALA A 444 -8.10 5.59 -22.24
N TYR A 445 -6.93 5.48 -22.88
CA TYR A 445 -5.67 5.32 -22.17
C TYR A 445 -4.62 6.28 -22.75
N GLY A 446 -3.59 6.53 -21.96
CA GLY A 446 -2.45 7.35 -22.35
C GLY A 446 -1.69 7.84 -21.11
N ASP A 447 -0.98 8.94 -21.26
CA ASP A 447 -0.14 9.51 -20.22
C ASP A 447 -0.99 10.19 -19.12
N VAL A 448 -0.56 9.98 -17.88
CA VAL A 448 -1.13 10.56 -16.68
C VAL A 448 -0.03 11.17 -15.83
N THR A 449 -0.21 12.44 -15.46
CA THR A 449 0.68 13.12 -14.53
C THR A 449 -0.02 13.22 -13.17
N VAL A 450 0.53 12.56 -12.16
CA VAL A 450 0.04 12.61 -10.77
C VAL A 450 0.99 13.44 -9.93
N VAL A 451 0.43 14.44 -9.24
CA VAL A 451 1.17 15.30 -8.32
C VAL A 451 0.79 14.98 -6.89
N THR A 452 1.80 14.73 -6.07
CA THR A 452 1.68 14.55 -4.63
C THR A 452 2.38 15.68 -3.90
N LYS A 453 1.65 16.37 -3.02
CA LYS A 453 2.18 17.50 -2.25
C LYS A 453 1.89 17.36 -0.76
N ALA A 454 2.95 17.52 0.05
CA ALA A 454 2.82 17.78 1.47
C ALA A 454 2.63 19.29 1.67
N THR A 455 1.51 19.70 2.25
CA THR A 455 1.15 21.14 2.36
C THR A 455 1.29 21.71 3.76
N GLY A 456 1.44 20.85 4.76
CA GLY A 456 1.51 21.28 6.15
C GLY A 456 1.43 20.11 7.10
N TYR A 457 1.56 20.37 8.39
CA TYR A 457 1.49 19.35 9.42
C TYR A 457 0.69 19.80 10.64
N ARG A 458 0.37 18.81 11.49
CA ARG A 458 -0.27 19.00 12.79
C ARG A 458 0.67 18.58 13.90
N LYS A 459 0.72 19.35 14.98
CA LYS A 459 1.28 18.93 16.26
C LYS A 459 0.16 18.26 17.05
N ILE A 460 0.33 17.00 17.41
CA ILE A 460 -0.68 16.18 18.06
C ILE A 460 -0.13 15.73 19.41
N LYS A 461 -0.83 16.06 20.50
CA LYS A 461 -0.45 15.67 21.85
C LYS A 461 -0.51 14.16 21.99
N ARG A 462 0.52 13.58 22.60
CA ARG A 462 0.56 12.16 22.97
C ARG A 462 -0.60 11.85 23.94
N TYR A 463 -1.09 10.61 23.91
CA TYR A 463 -2.23 10.10 24.67
C TYR A 463 -3.59 10.73 24.34
N SER A 464 -3.77 12.04 24.53
CA SER A 464 -5.06 12.70 24.28
C SER A 464 -5.41 12.82 22.80
N HIS A 465 -4.39 12.76 21.91
CA HIS A 465 -4.52 12.92 20.47
C HIS A 465 -5.13 14.28 20.06
N GLU A 466 -5.07 15.26 20.96
CA GLU A 466 -5.50 16.63 20.73
C GLU A 466 -4.56 17.34 19.77
N THR A 467 -5.09 18.13 18.84
CA THR A 467 -4.26 18.96 17.95
C THR A 467 -3.83 20.22 18.68
N LEU A 468 -2.54 20.33 18.99
CA LEU A 468 -1.93 21.46 19.69
C LEU A 468 -1.66 22.66 18.78
N GLY A 469 -1.47 22.40 17.49
CA GLY A 469 -1.12 23.43 16.53
C GLY A 469 -0.81 22.88 15.15
N TYR A 470 -0.43 23.80 14.27
CA TYR A 470 -0.18 23.53 12.86
C TYR A 470 1.15 24.14 12.44
N GLY A 471 1.71 23.61 11.35
CA GLY A 471 2.82 24.22 10.64
C GLY A 471 2.69 23.98 9.14
N GLU A 472 3.46 24.72 8.37
CA GLU A 472 3.53 24.60 6.91
C GLU A 472 4.65 23.65 6.52
N ILE A 473 4.53 23.06 5.33
CA ILE A 473 5.58 22.27 4.71
C ILE A 473 5.81 22.91 3.35
N ASP A 474 7.00 23.47 3.15
CA ASP A 474 7.43 24.02 1.89
C ASP A 474 8.46 23.08 1.27
N LEU A 475 7.96 22.09 0.53
CA LEU A 475 8.77 21.10 -0.17
C LEU A 475 8.27 20.96 -1.60
N PRO A 476 9.15 20.56 -2.54
CA PRO A 476 8.78 20.37 -3.93
C PRO A 476 7.68 19.32 -4.08
N GLU A 477 6.89 19.49 -5.14
CA GLU A 477 5.88 18.53 -5.53
C GLU A 477 6.54 17.26 -6.07
N LEU A 478 6.05 16.10 -5.60
CA LEU A 478 6.45 14.82 -6.17
C LEU A 478 5.58 14.55 -7.40
N VAL A 479 6.21 14.47 -8.56
CA VAL A 479 5.55 14.24 -9.84
C VAL A 479 5.79 12.80 -10.28
N LEU A 480 4.70 12.07 -10.50
CA LEU A 480 4.70 10.75 -11.12
C LEU A 480 4.14 10.87 -12.53
N HIS A 481 5.01 10.71 -13.52
CA HIS A 481 4.61 10.51 -14.91
C HIS A 481 4.43 9.00 -15.14
N THR A 482 3.24 8.59 -15.55
CA THR A 482 2.84 7.18 -15.70
C THR A 482 1.77 7.04 -16.76
N SER A 483 1.35 5.82 -17.07
CA SER A 483 0.20 5.55 -17.94
C SER A 483 -1.07 5.30 -17.12
N GLY A 484 -2.20 5.74 -17.66
CA GLY A 484 -3.52 5.52 -17.06
C GLY A 484 -4.57 5.08 -18.08
N TYR A 485 -5.61 4.44 -17.55
CA TYR A 485 -6.83 4.05 -18.23
C TYR A 485 -8.00 4.73 -17.52
N TRP A 486 -8.85 5.44 -18.24
CA TRP A 486 -9.95 6.19 -17.63
C TRP A 486 -11.28 6.07 -18.37
N LEU A 487 -12.33 6.30 -17.60
CA LEU A 487 -13.73 6.31 -18.02
C LEU A 487 -14.33 7.67 -17.71
N ILE A 488 -14.86 8.34 -18.73
CA ILE A 488 -15.53 9.64 -18.61
C ILE A 488 -17.00 9.44 -18.98
N PHE A 489 -17.88 9.82 -18.05
CA PHE A 489 -19.32 9.78 -18.27
C PHE A 489 -19.74 11.12 -18.87
N SER A 490 -20.13 11.15 -20.15
CA SER A 490 -20.64 12.36 -20.80
C SER A 490 -21.76 13.02 -20.00
N GLU A 491 -21.96 14.32 -20.18
CA GLU A 491 -22.99 15.08 -19.47
C GLU A 491 -24.39 14.46 -19.63
N ASN A 492 -24.75 14.02 -20.84
CA ASN A 492 -26.05 13.37 -21.09
C ASN A 492 -26.20 12.03 -20.35
N LEU A 493 -25.15 11.20 -20.36
CA LEU A 493 -25.16 9.94 -19.61
C LEU A 493 -25.22 10.21 -18.10
N ALA A 494 -24.46 11.17 -17.61
CA ALA A 494 -24.46 11.58 -16.21
C ALA A 494 -25.83 12.08 -15.77
N GLU A 495 -26.50 12.94 -16.55
CA GLU A 495 -27.86 13.42 -16.28
C GLU A 495 -28.87 12.27 -16.22
N THR A 496 -28.80 11.33 -17.17
CA THR A 496 -29.64 10.12 -17.15
C THR A 496 -29.44 9.31 -15.87
N LEU A 497 -28.18 9.17 -15.42
CA LEU A 497 -27.83 8.45 -14.20
C LEU A 497 -28.24 9.21 -12.92
N TYR A 498 -28.24 10.55 -12.94
CA TYR A 498 -28.73 11.39 -11.85
C TYR A 498 -30.25 11.28 -11.72
N ASP A 499 -30.99 11.37 -12.82
CA ASP A 499 -32.44 11.26 -12.84
C ASP A 499 -32.92 9.86 -12.42
N ALA A 500 -32.15 8.83 -12.77
CA ALA A 500 -32.38 7.46 -12.29
C ALA A 500 -32.00 7.26 -10.80
N GLY A 501 -31.39 8.25 -10.14
CA GLY A 501 -30.91 8.15 -8.76
C GLY A 501 -29.76 7.14 -8.58
N ILE A 502 -29.03 6.82 -9.66
CA ILE A 502 -27.88 5.92 -9.68
C ILE A 502 -26.64 6.69 -9.23
N LEU A 503 -26.38 7.84 -9.85
CA LEU A 503 -25.37 8.79 -9.38
C LEU A 503 -26.01 9.83 -8.46
N ALA A 504 -25.23 10.30 -7.49
CA ALA A 504 -25.64 11.43 -6.65
C ALA A 504 -25.24 12.72 -7.36
N ARG A 505 -26.19 13.65 -7.55
CA ARG A 505 -25.87 15.01 -8.02
C ARG A 505 -24.87 15.65 -7.04
N PRO A 506 -23.86 16.38 -7.52
CA PRO A 506 -23.02 17.19 -6.64
C PRO A 506 -23.90 18.05 -5.72
N ASN A 507 -23.59 18.11 -4.43
CA ASN A 507 -24.43 18.82 -3.47
C ASN A 507 -24.52 20.31 -3.82
N GLU A 508 -25.70 20.76 -4.25
CA GLU A 508 -26.07 22.16 -4.31
C GLU A 508 -26.78 22.51 -2.99
N TYR A 509 -26.08 23.16 -2.07
CA TYR A 509 -26.60 23.47 -0.73
C TYR A 509 -27.63 24.62 -0.71
N GLY A 510 -28.11 25.03 -1.88
CA GLY A 510 -29.09 26.11 -2.05
C GLY A 510 -28.48 27.52 -1.97
N PRO A 511 -29.27 28.54 -2.38
CA PRO A 511 -28.78 29.91 -2.57
C PRO A 511 -28.36 30.61 -1.27
N ASN A 512 -28.85 30.17 -0.11
CA ASN A 512 -28.47 30.76 1.18
C ASN A 512 -27.17 30.17 1.77
N TRP A 513 -26.59 29.15 1.15
CA TRP A 513 -25.50 28.38 1.76
C TRP A 513 -24.30 29.25 2.14
N THR A 514 -23.88 30.15 1.27
CA THR A 514 -22.74 31.04 1.54
C THR A 514 -22.97 31.88 2.80
N ALA A 515 -24.18 32.43 2.96
CA ALA A 515 -24.55 33.25 4.11
C ALA A 515 -24.66 32.39 5.39
N VAL A 516 -25.35 31.25 5.32
CA VAL A 516 -25.49 30.33 6.47
C VAL A 516 -24.14 29.79 6.91
N ARG A 517 -23.28 29.41 5.97
CA ARG A 517 -21.92 28.94 6.27
C ARG A 517 -21.15 29.97 7.09
N GLN A 518 -21.22 31.25 6.71
CA GLN A 518 -20.60 32.33 7.51
C GLN A 518 -21.23 32.47 8.90
N GLN A 519 -22.55 32.34 9.03
CA GLN A 519 -23.24 32.39 10.33
C GLN A 519 -22.80 31.24 11.24
N VAL A 520 -22.66 30.02 10.72
CA VAL A 520 -22.20 28.86 11.50
C VAL A 520 -20.74 29.03 11.94
N LEU A 521 -19.87 29.46 11.04
CA LEU A 521 -18.47 29.75 11.37
C LEU A 521 -18.36 30.85 12.44
N ALA A 522 -19.19 31.88 12.38
CA ALA A 522 -19.24 32.94 13.38
C ALA A 522 -19.78 32.42 14.73
N ARG A 523 -20.88 31.65 14.72
CA ARG A 523 -21.47 31.00 15.91
C ARG A 523 -20.44 30.14 16.64
N ASP A 524 -19.62 29.41 15.88
CA ASP A 524 -18.62 28.50 16.41
C ASP A 524 -17.27 29.19 16.69
N ASN A 525 -17.23 30.53 16.67
CA ASN A 525 -16.04 31.35 16.93
C ASN A 525 -14.84 30.98 16.05
N GLN A 526 -15.08 30.63 14.78
CA GLN A 526 -14.05 30.18 13.84
C GLN A 526 -13.20 29.03 14.40
N ARG A 527 -13.83 28.13 15.15
CA ARG A 527 -13.21 26.95 15.76
C ARG A 527 -14.00 25.68 15.49
N CYS A 528 -13.28 24.58 15.35
CA CYS A 528 -13.86 23.25 15.25
C CYS A 528 -14.58 22.90 16.56
N ARG A 529 -15.85 22.48 16.46
CA ARG A 529 -16.67 22.10 17.62
C ARG A 529 -16.31 20.74 18.22
N THR A 530 -15.60 19.90 17.48
CA THR A 530 -15.17 18.57 17.95
C THR A 530 -13.82 18.61 18.65
N CYS A 531 -12.81 19.29 18.07
CA CYS A 531 -11.44 19.29 18.60
C CYS A 531 -10.90 20.67 19.01
N GLY A 532 -11.71 21.73 18.93
CA GLY A 532 -11.30 23.08 19.30
C GLY A 532 -10.37 23.80 18.31
N ALA A 533 -9.90 23.11 17.27
CA ALA A 533 -8.92 23.65 16.32
C ALA A 533 -9.43 24.88 15.54
N GLU A 534 -8.57 25.89 15.39
CA GLU A 534 -8.80 27.07 14.56
C GLU A 534 -8.59 26.80 13.07
N ALA A 535 -9.07 27.72 12.22
CA ALA A 535 -8.84 27.70 10.77
C ALA A 535 -7.34 27.88 10.45
N LYS A 536 -6.82 27.15 9.45
CA LYS A 536 -5.44 27.34 8.99
C LYS A 536 -5.35 28.50 7.98
N PRO A 537 -4.18 29.15 7.84
CA PRO A 537 -3.87 29.95 6.66
C PRO A 537 -4.04 29.11 5.38
N GLY A 538 -4.78 29.62 4.39
CA GLY A 538 -5.03 28.93 3.11
C GLY A 538 -5.99 27.73 3.15
N GLN A 539 -6.39 27.24 4.33
CA GLN A 539 -7.31 26.10 4.48
C GLN A 539 -8.36 26.40 5.56
N GLY A 540 -9.55 26.81 5.12
CA GLY A 540 -10.64 27.20 6.01
C GLY A 540 -11.29 26.03 6.76
N LEU A 541 -12.11 26.36 7.75
CA LEU A 541 -12.97 25.39 8.43
C LEU A 541 -14.14 24.97 7.53
N HIS A 542 -14.60 23.74 7.73
CA HIS A 542 -15.75 23.17 7.04
C HIS A 542 -17.00 23.32 7.89
N VAL A 543 -18.14 23.53 7.24
CA VAL A 543 -19.45 23.44 7.90
C VAL A 543 -20.09 22.14 7.43
N HIS A 544 -20.34 21.25 8.37
CA HIS A 544 -20.84 19.90 8.15
C HIS A 544 -22.30 19.81 8.57
N HIS A 545 -23.13 19.11 7.79
CA HIS A 545 -24.51 18.83 8.16
C HIS A 545 -24.58 17.61 9.09
N ILE A 546 -25.08 17.77 10.31
CA ILE A 546 -25.21 16.69 11.31
C ILE A 546 -26.15 15.60 10.80
N ARG A 547 -27.35 16.00 10.34
CA ARG A 547 -28.22 15.19 9.49
C ARG A 547 -27.88 15.49 8.03
N PRO A 548 -27.53 14.48 7.20
CA PRO A 548 -27.10 14.68 5.82
C PRO A 548 -28.07 15.55 4.99
N PHE A 549 -27.54 16.52 4.26
CA PHE A 549 -28.34 17.47 3.46
C PHE A 549 -29.32 16.79 2.48
N ARG A 550 -28.93 15.65 1.92
CA ARG A 550 -29.77 14.84 1.01
C ARG A 550 -31.06 14.31 1.64
N ASP A 551 -31.11 14.15 2.97
CA ASP A 551 -32.28 13.60 3.67
C ASP A 551 -33.46 14.60 3.70
N PHE A 552 -33.20 15.83 3.26
CA PHE A 552 -34.21 16.88 3.12
C PHE A 552 -34.77 16.97 1.69
N HIS A 553 -34.25 16.18 0.74
CA HIS A 553 -34.77 16.09 -0.63
C HIS A 553 -34.89 17.45 -1.35
N TYR A 554 -33.87 18.32 -1.21
CA TYR A 554 -33.81 19.58 -1.95
C TYR A 554 -33.63 19.34 -3.45
N ILE A 555 -34.47 20.01 -4.26
CA ILE A 555 -34.34 20.02 -5.72
C ILE A 555 -34.27 21.49 -6.17
N PRO A 556 -33.13 21.94 -6.75
CA PRO A 556 -32.96 23.31 -7.24
C PRO A 556 -34.09 23.73 -8.17
N GLY A 557 -34.65 24.93 -7.94
CA GLY A 557 -35.76 25.48 -8.73
C GLY A 557 -37.14 24.84 -8.50
N GLN A 558 -37.24 23.73 -7.78
CA GLN A 558 -38.53 23.05 -7.52
C GLN A 558 -39.03 23.19 -6.08
N ASN A 559 -38.13 23.19 -5.08
CA ASN A 559 -38.51 23.34 -3.67
C ASN A 559 -37.49 24.17 -2.88
N GLU A 560 -37.83 24.51 -1.62
CA GLU A 560 -36.96 25.29 -0.73
C GLU A 560 -36.44 24.49 0.48
N ASN A 561 -36.39 23.15 0.38
CA ASN A 561 -36.01 22.29 1.51
C ASN A 561 -34.58 22.53 1.99
N TYR A 562 -33.72 23.16 1.17
CA TYR A 562 -32.42 23.66 1.57
C TYR A 562 -32.48 24.56 2.82
N ARG A 563 -33.58 25.29 3.05
CA ARG A 563 -33.76 26.14 4.23
C ARG A 563 -33.85 25.33 5.52
N GLN A 564 -34.52 24.18 5.49
CA GLN A 564 -34.60 23.25 6.64
C GLN A 564 -33.25 22.56 6.84
N ALA A 565 -32.64 22.09 5.76
CA ALA A 565 -31.35 21.41 5.82
C ALA A 565 -30.23 22.34 6.37
N ASN A 566 -30.30 23.63 6.05
CA ASN A 566 -29.35 24.66 6.47
C ASN A 566 -29.75 25.37 7.78
N GLN A 567 -30.64 24.81 8.59
CA GLN A 567 -30.88 25.34 9.93
C GLN A 567 -29.59 25.20 10.77
N LEU A 568 -29.27 26.22 11.56
CA LEU A 568 -28.02 26.27 12.33
C LEU A 568 -27.85 25.03 13.23
N GLU A 569 -28.92 24.55 13.84
CA GLU A 569 -28.95 23.33 14.67
C GLU A 569 -28.54 22.06 13.93
N ASN A 570 -28.70 22.01 12.61
CA ASN A 570 -28.25 20.89 11.78
C ASN A 570 -26.81 21.06 11.27
N LEU A 571 -26.10 22.11 11.67
CA LEU A 571 -24.79 22.46 11.13
C LEU A 571 -23.73 22.54 12.23
N VAL A 572 -22.54 22.01 11.95
CA VAL A 572 -21.40 22.03 12.88
C VAL A 572 -20.12 22.43 12.17
N THR A 573 -19.34 23.34 12.77
CA THR A 573 -18.01 23.69 12.26
C THR A 573 -16.99 22.61 12.60
N LEU A 574 -16.33 22.05 11.59
CA LEU A 574 -15.31 21.02 11.73
C LEU A 574 -14.00 21.45 11.05
N CYS A 575 -12.87 21.08 11.65
CA CYS A 575 -11.58 21.14 10.96
C CYS A 575 -11.53 20.07 9.86
N PRO A 576 -10.66 20.18 8.83
CA PRO A 576 -10.60 19.19 7.75
C PRO A 576 -10.40 17.73 8.19
N SER A 577 -9.78 17.50 9.35
CA SER A 577 -9.62 16.15 9.91
C SER A 577 -10.90 15.62 10.56
N CYS A 578 -11.53 16.41 11.42
CA CYS A 578 -12.79 16.03 12.04
C CYS A 578 -13.91 15.95 11.00
N HIS A 579 -13.86 16.80 9.96
CA HIS A 579 -14.78 16.72 8.83
C HIS A 579 -14.65 15.39 8.09
N ARG A 580 -13.42 14.97 7.74
CA ARG A 580 -13.21 13.65 7.11
C ARG A 580 -13.61 12.48 8.02
N GLN A 581 -13.40 12.59 9.33
CA GLN A 581 -13.85 11.58 10.28
C GLN A 581 -15.38 11.52 10.39
N ALA A 582 -16.04 12.67 10.42
CA ALA A 582 -17.49 12.78 10.42
C ALA A 582 -18.10 12.30 9.10
N GLU A 583 -17.50 12.64 7.96
CA GLU A 583 -17.88 12.11 6.64
C GLU A 583 -17.67 10.59 6.55
N ALA A 584 -16.60 10.06 7.12
CA ALA A 584 -16.38 8.62 7.20
C ALA A 584 -17.42 7.90 8.08
N GLY A 585 -17.97 8.60 9.10
CA GLY A 585 -19.13 8.15 9.86
C GLY A 585 -20.45 8.29 9.08
N GLN A 586 -20.55 9.31 8.22
CA GLN A 586 -21.71 9.57 7.36
C GLN A 586 -21.67 8.78 6.06
N ARG A 587 -22.19 7.56 6.16
CA ARG A 587 -22.56 6.63 5.08
C ARG A 587 -22.96 7.31 3.75
N THR A 588 -22.05 7.48 2.79
CA THR A 588 -22.35 8.10 1.48
C THR A 588 -22.48 7.08 0.36
N ARG A 589 -23.72 6.72 -0.02
CA ARG A 589 -24.03 5.87 -1.20
C ARG A 589 -23.33 6.43 -2.45
N SER A 590 -22.40 5.67 -3.03
CA SER A 590 -21.69 6.07 -4.25
C SER A 590 -21.57 4.92 -5.25
N ALA A 591 -22.36 4.97 -6.32
CA ALA A 591 -22.27 3.97 -7.40
C ALA A 591 -20.90 3.99 -8.08
N LEU A 592 -20.35 5.20 -8.30
CA LEU A 592 -19.04 5.42 -8.92
C LEU A 592 -17.91 4.89 -8.03
N GLY A 593 -17.98 5.15 -6.71
CA GLY A 593 -17.04 4.62 -5.74
C GLY A 593 -17.10 3.09 -5.67
N GLY A 594 -18.30 2.50 -5.66
CA GLY A 594 -18.47 1.06 -5.70
C GLY A 594 -17.96 0.44 -7.01
N PHE A 595 -18.10 1.13 -8.14
CA PHE A 595 -17.56 0.67 -9.43
C PHE A 595 -16.03 0.73 -9.44
N ALA A 596 -15.44 1.83 -8.98
CA ALA A 596 -13.98 1.93 -8.81
C ALA A 596 -13.43 0.84 -7.88
N TYR A 597 -14.13 0.51 -6.79
CA TYR A 597 -13.74 -0.57 -5.90
C TYR A 597 -13.75 -1.94 -6.60
N VAL A 598 -14.78 -2.22 -7.41
CA VAL A 598 -14.84 -3.44 -8.23
C VAL A 598 -13.68 -3.50 -9.21
N LEU A 599 -13.38 -2.40 -9.91
CA LEU A 599 -12.26 -2.32 -10.84
C LEU A 599 -10.92 -2.52 -10.14
N ARG A 600 -10.74 -1.95 -8.95
CA ARG A 600 -9.55 -2.15 -8.12
C ARG A 600 -9.29 -3.62 -7.78
N ASN A 601 -10.36 -4.40 -7.56
CA ASN A 601 -10.26 -5.83 -7.25
C ASN A 601 -10.10 -6.71 -8.50
N LEU A 602 -10.74 -6.35 -9.61
CA LEU A 602 -10.73 -7.15 -10.84
C LEU A 602 -9.50 -6.90 -11.71
N ALA A 603 -9.07 -5.64 -11.86
CA ALA A 603 -7.95 -5.30 -12.74
C ALA A 603 -6.68 -6.12 -12.43
N PRO A 604 -6.27 -6.33 -11.16
CA PRO A 604 -5.09 -7.13 -10.84
C PRO A 604 -5.19 -8.59 -11.31
N LEU A 605 -6.39 -9.19 -11.30
CA LEU A 605 -6.61 -10.57 -11.75
C LEU A 605 -6.42 -10.71 -13.26
N TYR A 606 -6.90 -9.74 -14.03
CA TYR A 606 -6.78 -9.73 -15.49
C TYR A 606 -5.38 -9.31 -15.97
N LEU A 607 -4.74 -8.41 -15.23
CA LEU A 607 -3.38 -7.93 -15.50
C LEU A 607 -2.31 -8.87 -14.96
N MET A 608 -2.68 -9.80 -14.08
CA MET A 608 -1.78 -10.68 -13.33
C MET A 608 -0.73 -9.88 -12.54
N CYS A 609 -1.18 -8.82 -11.84
CA CYS A 609 -0.33 -7.93 -11.04
C CYS A 609 -0.76 -7.87 -9.56
N ASP A 610 0.03 -7.20 -8.70
CA ASP A 610 -0.35 -6.97 -7.32
C ASP A 610 -1.36 -5.80 -7.24
N PRO A 611 -2.37 -5.84 -6.36
CA PRO A 611 -3.29 -4.70 -6.18
C PRO A 611 -2.60 -3.38 -5.83
N GLY A 612 -1.39 -3.43 -5.28
CA GLY A 612 -0.55 -2.26 -4.99
C GLY A 612 0.18 -1.68 -6.20
N ASP A 613 0.20 -2.36 -7.35
CA ASP A 613 0.84 -1.89 -8.58
C ASP A 613 0.00 -0.83 -9.33
N ILE A 614 -1.30 -0.73 -9.01
CA ILE A 614 -2.24 0.23 -9.60
C ILE A 614 -2.95 1.03 -8.51
N GLU A 615 -3.43 2.22 -8.87
CA GLU A 615 -4.32 3.04 -8.04
C GLU A 615 -5.61 3.33 -8.81
N VAL A 616 -6.74 3.41 -8.10
CA VAL A 616 -8.04 3.71 -8.71
C VAL A 616 -8.69 4.88 -8.02
N THR A 617 -9.00 5.94 -8.77
CA THR A 617 -9.72 7.11 -8.28
C THR A 617 -11.08 7.21 -8.93
N ALA A 618 -12.06 7.70 -8.17
CA ALA A 618 -13.40 8.02 -8.65
C ALA A 618 -13.77 9.43 -8.21
N GLU A 619 -14.02 10.30 -9.18
CA GLU A 619 -14.40 11.68 -8.96
C GLU A 619 -15.81 11.88 -9.49
N SER A 620 -16.77 12.27 -8.63
CA SER A 620 -18.13 12.58 -9.06
C SER A 620 -18.17 13.74 -10.07
N ARG A 621 -17.16 14.61 -10.02
CA ARG A 621 -16.87 15.61 -11.04
C ARG A 621 -15.37 15.90 -11.03
N SER A 622 -14.66 15.41 -12.04
CA SER A 622 -13.22 15.65 -12.16
C SER A 622 -12.95 17.12 -12.49
N PRO A 623 -11.92 17.76 -11.92
CA PRO A 623 -11.53 19.11 -12.32
C PRO A 623 -10.97 19.16 -13.75
N LEU A 624 -10.51 18.03 -14.30
CA LEU A 624 -9.92 17.94 -15.64
C LEU A 624 -10.99 17.76 -16.72
N THR A 625 -11.92 16.83 -16.50
CA THR A 625 -12.96 16.47 -17.49
C THR A 625 -14.27 17.21 -17.27
N LEU A 626 -14.43 17.87 -16.11
CA LEU A 626 -15.67 18.49 -15.63
C LEU A 626 -16.87 17.54 -15.53
N ALA A 627 -16.63 16.23 -15.59
CA ALA A 627 -17.62 15.16 -15.63
C ALA A 627 -17.30 14.07 -14.60
N PRO A 628 -18.23 13.15 -14.26
CA PRO A 628 -17.90 11.97 -13.48
C PRO A 628 -16.81 11.17 -14.17
N THR A 629 -15.76 10.81 -13.45
CA THR A 629 -14.59 10.14 -14.04
C THR A 629 -14.03 9.09 -13.09
N ILE A 630 -13.67 7.93 -13.65
CA ILE A 630 -12.86 6.92 -12.98
C ILE A 630 -11.52 6.86 -13.69
N VAL A 631 -10.43 6.91 -12.92
CA VAL A 631 -9.07 6.73 -13.47
C VAL A 631 -8.40 5.57 -12.75
N ILE A 632 -7.84 4.65 -13.52
CA ILE A 632 -6.90 3.62 -13.06
C ILE A 632 -5.54 4.03 -13.59
N TYR A 633 -4.54 4.18 -12.73
CA TYR A 633 -3.18 4.49 -13.19
C TYR A 633 -2.16 3.61 -12.50
N GLU A 634 -1.03 3.42 -13.17
CA GLU A 634 0.04 2.55 -12.70
C GLU A 634 0.92 3.29 -11.70
N ARG A 635 1.26 2.67 -10.57
CA ARG A 635 2.09 3.28 -9.52
C ARG A 635 3.58 3.21 -9.80
N VAL A 636 3.97 2.88 -11.03
CA VAL A 636 5.33 2.79 -11.53
C VAL A 636 5.61 3.93 -12.50
N ALA A 637 6.78 4.56 -12.42
CA ALA A 637 7.18 5.59 -13.36
C ALA A 637 7.17 5.06 -14.80
N ALA A 638 6.71 5.89 -15.74
CA ALA A 638 6.51 5.60 -17.17
C ALA A 638 5.51 4.46 -17.51
N GLY A 639 4.98 3.75 -16.50
CA GLY A 639 4.09 2.62 -16.70
C GLY A 639 4.76 1.36 -17.27
N VAL A 640 4.21 0.21 -16.93
CA VAL A 640 4.55 -1.13 -17.47
C VAL A 640 3.51 -1.62 -18.49
N GLY A 641 2.56 -0.77 -18.90
CA GLY A 641 1.61 -1.05 -19.98
C GLY A 641 0.32 -1.75 -19.51
N PHE A 642 0.04 -1.74 -18.20
CA PHE A 642 -1.23 -2.23 -17.68
C PHE A 642 -2.41 -1.41 -18.19
N SER A 643 -2.27 -0.09 -18.29
CA SER A 643 -3.35 0.80 -18.75
C SER A 643 -3.78 0.51 -20.18
N GLN A 644 -2.83 0.32 -21.10
CA GLN A 644 -3.10 -0.11 -22.47
C GLN A 644 -3.79 -1.48 -22.50
N ARG A 645 -3.35 -2.42 -21.65
CA ARG A 645 -3.99 -3.74 -21.56
C ARG A 645 -5.41 -3.67 -21.02
N LEU A 646 -5.69 -2.82 -20.02
CA LEU A 646 -7.04 -2.60 -19.49
C LEU A 646 -7.96 -2.01 -20.55
N PHE A 647 -7.46 -1.07 -21.36
CA PHE A 647 -8.23 -0.54 -22.49
C PHE A 647 -8.63 -1.65 -23.47
N ALA A 648 -7.69 -2.52 -23.85
CA ALA A 648 -7.97 -3.67 -24.71
C ALA A 648 -8.89 -4.73 -24.07
N LEU A 649 -8.94 -4.80 -22.74
CA LEU A 649 -9.78 -5.72 -21.97
C LEU A 649 -11.12 -5.13 -21.55
N HIS A 650 -11.46 -3.90 -21.95
CA HIS A 650 -12.66 -3.20 -21.51
C HIS A 650 -13.94 -4.04 -21.63
N ASP A 651 -14.13 -4.66 -22.81
CA ASP A 651 -15.33 -5.43 -23.14
C ASP A 651 -15.42 -6.74 -22.34
N GLN A 652 -14.31 -7.20 -21.75
CA GLN A 652 -14.27 -8.36 -20.83
C GLN A 652 -14.42 -7.92 -19.37
N LEU A 653 -13.88 -6.74 -19.02
CA LEU A 653 -13.84 -6.23 -17.66
C LEU A 653 -15.22 -5.79 -17.15
N LEU A 654 -16.03 -5.14 -18.00
CA LEU A 654 -17.37 -4.68 -17.61
C LEU A 654 -18.34 -5.83 -17.30
N PRO A 655 -18.46 -6.89 -18.13
CA PRO A 655 -19.26 -8.06 -17.78
C PRO A 655 -18.80 -8.74 -16.48
N ALA A 656 -17.49 -8.92 -16.30
CA ALA A 656 -16.93 -9.51 -15.10
C ALA A 656 -17.23 -8.67 -13.84
N ALA A 657 -17.19 -7.33 -13.97
CA ALA A 657 -17.61 -6.42 -12.90
C ALA A 657 -19.08 -6.61 -12.54
N LEU A 658 -19.97 -6.71 -13.53
CA LEU A 658 -21.39 -6.95 -13.27
C LEU A 658 -21.65 -8.32 -12.63
N GLU A 659 -20.98 -9.36 -13.11
CA GLU A 659 -21.06 -10.73 -12.57
C GLU A 659 -20.61 -10.77 -11.11
N LEU A 660 -19.42 -10.23 -10.81
CA LEU A 660 -18.89 -10.16 -9.44
C LEU A 660 -19.90 -9.49 -8.48
N VAL A 661 -20.47 -8.36 -8.89
CA VAL A 661 -21.45 -7.63 -8.07
C VAL A 661 -22.77 -8.39 -7.95
N ALA A 662 -23.23 -9.06 -9.01
CA ALA A 662 -24.48 -9.80 -9.01
C ALA A 662 -24.42 -11.07 -8.13
N ASP A 663 -23.33 -11.82 -8.21
CA ASP A 663 -23.17 -13.14 -7.59
C ASP A 663 -22.68 -13.08 -6.15
N CYS A 664 -22.06 -11.96 -5.76
CA CYS A 664 -21.67 -11.75 -4.37
C CYS A 664 -22.90 -11.86 -3.45
N ARG A 665 -22.79 -12.58 -2.32
CA ARG A 665 -23.93 -12.81 -1.41
C ARG A 665 -24.21 -11.68 -0.42
N CYS A 666 -23.40 -10.62 -0.43
CA CYS A 666 -23.59 -9.50 0.49
C CYS A 666 -24.87 -8.69 0.16
N ARG A 667 -25.44 -8.04 1.17
CA ARG A 667 -26.65 -7.21 1.00
C ARG A 667 -26.33 -5.85 0.40
N ASP A 668 -25.50 -5.07 1.10
CA ASP A 668 -25.25 -3.65 0.78
C ASP A 668 -23.88 -3.40 0.14
N GLY A 669 -22.93 -4.32 0.37
CA GLY A 669 -21.55 -4.25 -0.09
C GLY A 669 -20.64 -5.09 0.80
N CYS A 670 -19.47 -5.47 0.29
CA CYS A 670 -18.39 -6.09 1.06
C CYS A 670 -17.03 -5.83 0.39
N PRO A 671 -15.91 -6.03 1.09
CA PRO A 671 -14.57 -5.87 0.53
C PRO A 671 -14.28 -6.75 -0.70
N ALA A 672 -15.05 -7.81 -0.95
CA ALA A 672 -14.88 -8.67 -2.13
C ALA A 672 -15.68 -8.21 -3.36
N CYS A 673 -16.51 -7.17 -3.27
CA CYS A 673 -17.27 -6.66 -4.43
C CYS A 673 -17.18 -5.14 -4.54
N VAL A 674 -18.22 -4.41 -4.15
CA VAL A 674 -18.31 -2.95 -4.27
C VAL A 674 -17.61 -2.21 -3.13
N GLY A 675 -17.02 -2.90 -2.15
CA GLY A 675 -16.41 -2.31 -0.95
C GLY A 675 -17.30 -2.40 0.30
N PRO A 676 -16.72 -2.25 1.50
CA PRO A 676 -17.45 -2.30 2.76
C PRO A 676 -18.43 -1.11 2.85
N PRO A 677 -19.67 -1.30 3.37
CA PRO A 677 -20.68 -0.24 3.43
C PRO A 677 -20.26 1.03 4.20
N GLY A 678 -19.25 0.96 5.07
CA GLY A 678 -18.73 2.16 5.75
C GLY A 678 -17.93 3.09 4.83
N GLU A 679 -17.30 2.57 3.77
CA GLU A 679 -16.54 3.38 2.81
C GLU A 679 -17.46 4.09 1.80
N ILE A 680 -18.66 3.54 1.55
CA ILE A 680 -19.46 3.88 0.35
C ILE A 680 -20.96 3.91 0.64
N GLY A 681 -21.44 3.80 1.89
CA GLY A 681 -22.85 3.90 2.30
C GLY A 681 -23.77 2.69 2.03
N PRO A 682 -25.03 2.71 2.51
CA PRO A 682 -26.03 1.64 2.30
C PRO A 682 -26.55 1.60 0.86
N ASN A 683 -27.05 0.44 0.42
CA ASN A 683 -27.57 0.19 -0.94
C ASN A 683 -26.56 0.40 -2.08
N THR A 684 -25.26 0.51 -1.79
CA THR A 684 -24.21 0.74 -2.81
C THR A 684 -24.13 -0.39 -3.82
N LYS A 685 -24.20 -1.63 -3.37
CA LYS A 685 -24.24 -2.79 -4.27
C LYS A 685 -25.36 -2.67 -5.31
N ALA A 686 -26.55 -2.23 -4.89
CA ALA A 686 -27.70 -2.10 -5.76
C ALA A 686 -27.48 -1.04 -6.84
N VAL A 687 -26.92 0.13 -6.49
CA VAL A 687 -26.67 1.19 -7.48
C VAL A 687 -25.47 0.93 -8.35
N THR A 688 -24.39 0.37 -7.82
CA THR A 688 -23.25 -0.02 -8.65
C THR A 688 -23.69 -1.08 -9.67
N ARG A 689 -24.56 -2.03 -9.27
CA ARG A 689 -25.15 -2.99 -10.21
C ARG A 689 -26.00 -2.29 -11.28
N GLN A 690 -26.79 -1.28 -10.93
CA GLN A 690 -27.58 -0.51 -11.89
C GLN A 690 -26.68 0.29 -12.84
N LEU A 691 -25.65 0.96 -12.32
CA LEU A 691 -24.63 1.67 -13.08
C LEU A 691 -23.96 0.76 -14.10
N LEU A 692 -23.47 -0.40 -13.67
CA LEU A 692 -22.84 -1.39 -14.53
C LEU A 692 -23.78 -1.88 -15.63
N LYS A 693 -25.07 -2.09 -15.34
CA LYS A 693 -26.07 -2.44 -16.35
C LYS A 693 -26.31 -1.35 -17.39
N VAL A 694 -26.25 -0.08 -16.98
CA VAL A 694 -26.38 1.05 -17.92
C VAL A 694 -25.12 1.12 -18.77
N VAL A 695 -23.94 1.10 -18.14
CA VAL A 695 -22.63 1.10 -18.79
C VAL A 695 -22.50 -0.03 -19.82
N MET A 696 -22.90 -1.27 -19.50
CA MET A 696 -22.88 -2.41 -20.43
C MET A 696 -23.90 -2.35 -21.58
N ARG A 697 -24.89 -1.46 -21.53
CA ARG A 697 -25.84 -1.26 -22.65
C ARG A 697 -25.36 -0.19 -23.61
N VAL A 698 -24.45 0.67 -23.16
CA VAL A 698 -23.94 1.82 -23.91
C VAL A 698 -22.54 1.57 -24.46
N ALA A 699 -21.73 0.78 -23.77
CA ALA A 699 -20.53 0.11 -24.28
C ALA A 699 -20.94 -1.10 -25.14
#